data_AF-A0A949MKJ6-F1
#
_entry.id   AF-A0A949MKJ6-F1
#
_cell.length_a   1.000
_cell.length_b   1.000
_cell.length_c   1.000
_cell.angle_alpha   90.00
_cell.angle_beta   90.00
_cell.angle_gamma   90.00
#
_symmetry.space_group_name_H-M   'P 1'
#
loop_
_entity.id
_entity.type
_entity.pdbx_description
1 polymer ?
#
loop_
_entity_poly.entity_id
_entity_poly.type
_entity_poly.pdbx_seq_one_letter_code
_entity_poly.pdbx_strand_id
1 'polypeptide(L)'
;MAAKAKARAKERAKDKCLTPAEIQAETKSLASDLAFCARRPVSIQLVGGEHIAYTYDTDQTKRTIPIVMNPSILDKVRNKERATRIWRGIGFHELAHHLWPAGEQYKIAHKEGFRHLFNLVDDEQNERRGRAFDASWGACFQSVCAFIFPGKEQSEEIMIPGIVDGDKPPKTPKGRAATKKYIKRWNLFAYHFRRHIPDCSDAIVAEALALIPKRFMDLSKGELLELTRQIHETLARDIVLPTVDPNAKAVQGKPGEKPKPDQEEDDDDDDDGDDEEPPEPKPEPEPEPEPEEDPKEEPPAEKGSWSWRKLFRSKWTYVPFGVFVALWFFLLMQGGVNFWVKTAINALIGCSLVTGYLFYRRAQIKAMLAAIKAAMTPTPGAGRSTRPPRDSARVKRIAGYVIKTGIVGGLSYACFRNLPLPMALLLTSVAGTITATVWFFKARSAAREKDPDSAPSKLAIAGIIAASIVSLGIFLYSLKYMGIANFWLNILAGIFAFFVLIASVMLVNDHQVAHAGGRLTPWQRCKRAIALTRDCVIDAVKGFFATIWNAVWDFVTDVWSVCWGFVCRVAQYCWRKVVLLFRRIQWKVSGPLLKAWRNPILRVAIIALPVAILLVIIYALITKAGAYGWWVALIVALLLLALLVVAWIYRKKIKRFVVQELFMPMPQLMDAGMMPPLDMETEWFNQIDESSQIEPDQQMMDELLPEIYPLAQQLRPFLARCGRAPFDIEDQVDGFDLTEEADLALVGETSIWVNDDVHPKASVHLEIALDCSSSMNSPTVSLGPGEKFRLGKFFALVLEQAVINLPGVSAHFWGFTHDQIYDCGVAGEGRVSGLQCGGGNNDAAMLWQMGQSAADSGKDVKILIMLSDGQPSDCSWLSLHNLVMQFEQEGMIPWNFALDVISTPAFERFFTDLVGQTMSEAIVTMGETLATLAEEGI
;
A
#
# COMPACT_ATOMS: atom_id res chain seq x y z
N MET A 1 -24.08 30.35 29.23
CA MET A 1 -22.98 30.93 28.42
C MET A 1 -21.66 30.18 28.57
N ALA A 2 -21.22 29.81 29.78
CA ALA A 2 -19.99 29.03 29.99
C ALA A 2 -19.92 27.70 29.21
N ALA A 3 -21.01 26.94 29.12
CA ALA A 3 -21.05 25.70 28.31
C ALA A 3 -20.89 25.97 26.79
N LYS A 4 -21.42 27.08 26.29
CA LYS A 4 -21.31 27.50 24.88
C LYS A 4 -19.90 28.04 24.56
N ALA A 5 -19.27 28.71 25.52
CA ALA A 5 -17.85 29.10 25.44
C ALA A 5 -16.92 27.88 25.48
N LYS A 6 -17.22 26.88 26.34
CA LYS A 6 -16.46 25.62 26.42
C LYS A 6 -16.62 24.76 25.16
N ALA A 7 -17.82 24.72 24.57
CA ALA A 7 -18.07 24.06 23.29
C ALA A 7 -17.33 24.75 22.13
N ARG A 8 -17.41 26.10 22.03
CA ARG A 8 -16.65 26.88 21.04
C ARG A 8 -15.13 26.78 21.22
N ALA A 9 -14.64 26.68 22.46
CA ALA A 9 -13.23 26.45 22.74
C ALA A 9 -12.77 25.04 22.35
N LYS A 10 -13.63 24.02 22.54
CA LYS A 10 -13.36 22.63 22.13
C LYS A 10 -13.43 22.45 20.61
N GLU A 11 -14.32 23.17 19.95
CA GLU A 11 -14.43 23.23 18.48
C GLU A 11 -13.23 23.97 17.87
N ARG A 12 -12.85 25.13 18.43
CA ARG A 12 -11.62 25.87 18.05
C ARG A 12 -10.32 25.15 18.37
N ALA A 13 -10.31 24.21 19.33
CA ALA A 13 -9.13 23.38 19.62
C ALA A 13 -8.98 22.23 18.61
N LYS A 14 -10.07 21.81 17.95
CA LYS A 14 -10.07 20.77 16.93
C LYS A 14 -9.42 21.21 15.62
N ASP A 15 -9.42 22.52 15.33
CA ASP A 15 -8.84 23.10 14.11
C ASP A 15 -7.36 23.47 14.22
N LYS A 16 -6.72 23.26 15.38
CA LYS A 16 -5.40 23.82 15.67
C LYS A 16 -4.21 22.89 15.41
N CYS A 17 -4.39 21.58 15.55
CA CYS A 17 -3.31 20.60 15.31
C CYS A 17 -3.60 19.81 14.03
N LEU A 18 -2.55 19.25 13.42
CA LEU A 18 -2.71 18.26 12.36
C LEU A 18 -3.38 17.01 12.94
N THR A 19 -4.48 16.59 12.33
CA THR A 19 -5.14 15.33 12.64
C THR A 19 -4.27 14.14 12.20
N PRO A 20 -4.44 12.94 12.76
CA PRO A 20 -3.68 11.77 12.32
C PRO A 20 -3.82 11.45 10.83
N ALA A 21 -4.97 11.79 10.22
CA ALA A 21 -5.20 11.62 8.79
C ALA A 21 -4.42 12.65 7.95
N GLU A 22 -4.37 13.92 8.38
CA GLU A 22 -3.56 14.97 7.75
C GLU A 22 -2.07 14.64 7.87
N ILE A 23 -1.59 14.20 9.05
CA ILE A 23 -0.19 13.75 9.23
C ILE A 23 0.13 12.60 8.27
N GLN A 24 -0.78 11.63 8.11
CA GLN A 24 -0.57 10.51 7.20
C GLN A 24 -0.55 10.95 5.73
N ALA A 25 -1.38 11.92 5.34
CA ALA A 25 -1.38 12.48 3.99
C ALA A 25 -0.08 13.24 3.73
N GLU A 26 0.30 14.13 4.65
CA GLU A 26 1.54 14.91 4.58
C GLU A 26 2.77 14.00 4.54
N THR A 27 2.80 12.94 5.36
CA THR A 27 3.88 11.95 5.35
C THR A 27 4.05 11.26 4.00
N LYS A 28 2.95 11.03 3.26
CA LYS A 28 3.04 10.45 1.92
C LYS A 28 3.59 11.44 0.91
N SER A 29 3.17 12.70 0.99
CA SER A 29 3.72 13.78 0.15
C SER A 29 5.21 13.92 0.42
N LEU A 30 5.58 14.10 1.69
CA LEU A 30 6.97 14.21 2.14
C LEU A 30 7.81 13.00 1.70
N ALA A 31 7.33 11.76 1.82
CA ALA A 31 8.09 10.60 1.34
C ALA A 31 8.39 10.65 -0.16
N SER A 32 7.48 11.21 -0.97
CA SER A 32 7.70 11.44 -2.41
C SER A 32 8.76 12.51 -2.65
N ASP A 33 8.64 13.65 -1.96
CA ASP A 33 9.60 14.77 -2.07
C ASP A 33 11.01 14.34 -1.67
N LEU A 34 11.12 13.62 -0.55
CA LEU A 34 12.39 13.07 -0.08
C LEU A 34 12.96 12.06 -1.08
N ALA A 35 12.11 11.21 -1.68
CA ALA A 35 12.56 10.25 -2.68
C ALA A 35 13.10 10.92 -3.94
N PHE A 36 12.46 12.02 -4.36
CA PHE A 36 12.92 12.86 -5.46
C PHE A 36 14.29 13.46 -5.16
N CYS A 37 14.43 14.11 -4.00
CA CYS A 37 15.68 14.74 -3.58
C CYS A 37 16.82 13.71 -3.42
N ALA A 38 16.52 12.53 -2.87
CA ALA A 38 17.48 11.44 -2.71
C ALA A 38 17.83 10.72 -4.03
N ARG A 39 17.05 10.92 -5.10
CA ARG A 39 17.05 10.12 -6.33
C ARG A 39 16.96 8.61 -6.05
N ARG A 40 16.30 8.25 -4.95
CA ARG A 40 16.18 6.89 -4.42
C ARG A 40 14.86 6.75 -3.67
N PRO A 41 14.21 5.58 -3.67
CA PRO A 41 12.98 5.40 -2.91
C PRO A 41 13.19 5.70 -1.43
N VAL A 42 12.30 6.49 -0.83
CA VAL A 42 12.27 6.78 0.62
C VAL A 42 10.98 6.19 1.20
N SER A 43 11.08 5.60 2.39
CA SER A 43 9.91 5.15 3.13
C SER A 43 9.91 5.78 4.51
N ILE A 44 8.83 6.50 4.86
CA ILE A 44 8.65 7.07 6.18
C ILE A 44 7.79 6.12 7.03
N GLN A 45 8.31 5.68 8.17
CA GLN A 45 7.61 4.87 9.15
C GLN A 45 7.18 5.75 10.32
N LEU A 46 5.87 5.78 10.60
CA LEU A 46 5.34 6.47 11.76
C LEU A 46 5.39 5.54 12.97
N VAL A 47 6.18 5.90 13.98
CA VAL A 47 6.29 5.15 15.23
C VAL A 47 5.98 6.07 16.41
N GLY A 48 5.25 5.55 17.40
CA GLY A 48 5.20 6.24 18.70
C GLY A 48 6.52 6.03 19.45
N GLY A 49 6.79 6.88 20.44
CA GLY A 49 7.96 6.74 21.29
C GLY A 49 8.47 8.08 21.79
N GLU A 50 9.73 8.11 22.18
CA GLU A 50 10.39 9.32 22.69
C GLU A 50 11.29 9.95 21.64
N HIS A 51 11.81 9.21 20.66
CA HIS A 51 12.63 9.77 19.59
C HIS A 51 11.79 10.71 18.70
N ILE A 52 12.37 11.83 18.27
CA ILE A 52 11.73 12.78 17.33
C ILE A 52 11.67 12.14 15.94
N ALA A 53 12.85 11.79 15.43
CA ALA A 53 13.05 10.98 14.24
C ALA A 53 14.42 10.32 14.31
N TYR A 54 14.61 9.32 13.46
CA TYR A 54 15.92 8.74 13.19
C TYR A 54 15.89 8.03 11.86
N THR A 55 17.08 7.76 11.33
CA THR A 55 17.24 6.98 10.13
C THR A 55 18.32 5.92 10.29
N TYR A 56 18.16 4.80 9.59
CA TYR A 56 19.14 3.72 9.59
C TYR A 56 20.15 3.94 8.49
N ASP A 57 21.43 3.68 8.77
CA ASP A 57 22.47 3.69 7.74
C ASP A 57 22.12 2.66 6.65
N THR A 58 21.85 3.13 5.44
CA THR A 58 21.50 2.28 4.30
C THR A 58 22.43 2.47 3.11
N ASP A 59 23.52 3.20 3.29
CA ASP A 59 24.45 3.56 2.22
C ASP A 59 25.07 2.33 1.57
N GLN A 60 25.20 1.24 2.33
CA GLN A 60 25.73 -0.03 1.82
C GLN A 60 24.72 -0.83 0.98
N THR A 61 23.41 -0.63 1.14
CA THR A 61 22.42 -1.60 0.63
C THR A 61 21.79 -1.24 -0.71
N LYS A 62 21.99 -0.02 -1.25
CA LYS A 62 21.27 0.51 -2.43
C LYS A 62 19.74 0.35 -2.39
N ARG A 63 19.17 0.07 -1.21
CA ARG A 63 17.72 -0.14 -1.00
C ARG A 63 17.01 1.19 -0.70
N THR A 64 15.71 1.11 -0.49
CA THR A 64 14.86 2.18 0.02
C THR A 64 15.45 2.77 1.30
N ILE A 65 15.49 4.09 1.43
CA ILE A 65 15.94 4.81 2.63
C ILE A 65 14.80 4.82 3.67
N PRO A 66 14.95 4.15 4.82
CA PRO A 66 13.94 4.13 5.87
C PRO A 66 14.13 5.31 6.81
N ILE A 67 13.19 6.24 6.81
CA ILE A 67 13.12 7.32 7.79
C ILE A 67 12.03 6.97 8.80
N VAL A 68 12.34 7.07 10.08
CA VAL A 68 11.38 6.80 11.16
C VAL A 68 11.06 8.11 11.85
N MET A 69 9.78 8.48 11.91
CA MET A 69 9.31 9.75 12.47
C MET A 69 8.24 9.53 13.52
N ASN A 70 8.25 10.35 14.57
CA ASN A 70 7.29 10.27 15.66
C ASN A 70 6.27 11.40 15.60
N PRO A 71 4.99 11.11 15.31
CA PRO A 71 3.97 12.13 15.17
C PRO A 71 3.62 12.86 16.49
N SER A 72 3.90 12.28 17.66
CA SER A 72 3.51 12.88 18.95
C SER A 72 4.26 14.18 19.27
N ILE A 73 5.38 14.45 18.59
CA ILE A 73 6.11 15.72 18.72
C ILE A 73 5.25 16.93 18.34
N LEU A 74 4.27 16.73 17.45
CA LEU A 74 3.39 17.80 16.96
C LEU A 74 2.22 18.09 17.91
N ASP A 75 2.02 17.27 18.96
CA ASP A 75 0.88 17.40 19.88
C ASP A 75 0.85 18.77 20.59
N LYS A 76 2.03 19.37 20.78
CA LYS A 76 2.19 20.70 21.41
C LYS A 76 2.10 21.86 20.40
N VAL A 77 2.06 21.60 19.09
CA VAL A 77 2.05 22.62 18.04
C VAL A 77 0.62 22.98 17.63
N ARG A 78 0.19 24.19 17.97
CA ARG A 78 -1.20 24.66 17.82
C ARG A 78 -1.53 25.34 16.48
N ASN A 79 -0.57 25.43 15.56
CA ASN A 79 -0.78 26.01 14.24
C ASN A 79 -0.47 24.92 13.21
N LYS A 80 -1.43 24.61 12.33
CA LYS A 80 -1.32 23.53 11.34
C LYS A 80 -0.20 23.76 10.34
N GLU A 81 -0.05 24.99 9.85
CA GLU A 81 1.00 25.34 8.90
C GLU A 81 2.39 25.19 9.53
N ARG A 82 2.56 25.72 10.75
CA ARG A 82 3.79 25.52 11.52
C ARG A 82 4.06 24.05 11.81
N ALA A 83 3.03 23.27 12.16
CA ALA A 83 3.17 21.83 12.39
C ALA A 83 3.62 21.11 11.11
N THR A 84 3.09 21.51 9.95
CA THR A 84 3.48 20.99 8.63
C THR A 84 4.95 21.33 8.32
N ARG A 85 5.36 22.59 8.53
CA ARG A 85 6.75 23.02 8.32
C ARG A 85 7.73 22.29 9.24
N ILE A 86 7.37 22.08 10.52
CA ILE A 86 8.16 21.28 11.47
C ILE A 86 8.25 19.83 10.98
N TRP A 87 7.12 19.24 10.58
CA TRP A 87 7.08 17.86 10.11
C TRP A 87 7.97 17.62 8.88
N ARG A 88 7.83 18.46 7.85
CA ARG A 88 8.67 18.40 6.65
C ARG A 88 10.14 18.67 6.98
N GLY A 89 10.42 19.66 7.83
CA GLY A 89 11.79 19.99 8.24
C GLY A 89 12.51 18.83 8.93
N ILE A 90 11.81 18.03 9.74
CA ILE A 90 12.37 16.82 10.34
C ILE A 90 12.67 15.77 9.26
N GLY A 91 11.77 15.56 8.29
CA GLY A 91 12.05 14.65 7.17
C GLY A 91 13.25 15.08 6.33
N PHE A 92 13.37 16.37 6.01
CA PHE A 92 14.52 16.92 5.29
C PHE A 92 15.82 16.78 6.09
N HIS A 93 15.74 16.95 7.41
CA HIS A 93 16.88 16.80 8.31
C HIS A 93 17.41 15.37 8.31
N GLU A 94 16.52 14.38 8.47
CA GLU A 94 16.89 12.96 8.42
C GLU A 94 17.44 12.57 7.04
N LEU A 95 16.88 13.11 5.96
CA LEU A 95 17.42 12.88 4.62
C LEU A 95 18.82 13.51 4.45
N ALA A 96 19.08 14.68 5.02
CA ALA A 96 20.37 15.34 4.91
C ALA A 96 21.51 14.50 5.52
N HIS A 97 21.24 13.73 6.57
CA HIS A 97 22.18 12.74 7.13
C HIS A 97 22.55 11.62 6.14
N HIS A 98 21.66 11.26 5.21
CA HIS A 98 21.95 10.32 4.11
C HIS A 98 22.68 10.97 2.94
N LEU A 99 22.34 12.22 2.62
CA LEU A 99 22.99 12.92 1.51
C LEU A 99 24.45 13.23 1.82
N TRP A 100 24.77 13.47 3.10
CA TRP A 100 26.12 13.82 3.56
C TRP A 100 26.52 13.03 4.80
N PRO A 101 26.76 11.71 4.68
CA PRO A 101 27.02 10.83 5.81
C PRO A 101 28.32 11.17 6.53
N ALA A 102 28.33 10.98 7.86
CA ALA A 102 29.47 11.25 8.74
C ALA A 102 29.78 10.10 9.72
N GLY A 103 29.40 8.85 9.36
CA GLY A 103 29.44 7.68 10.26
C GLY A 103 30.80 7.42 10.92
N GLU A 104 31.90 7.52 10.17
CA GLU A 104 33.25 7.34 10.71
C GLU A 104 33.64 8.46 11.70
N GLN A 105 33.22 9.70 11.42
CA GLN A 105 33.48 10.83 12.30
C GLN A 105 32.67 10.72 13.60
N TYR A 106 31.44 10.20 13.56
CA TYR A 106 30.67 9.90 14.76
C TYR A 106 31.36 8.89 15.69
N LYS A 107 31.98 7.84 15.13
CA LYS A 107 32.76 6.86 15.90
C LYS A 107 33.94 7.52 16.61
N ILE A 108 34.67 8.39 15.91
CA ILE A 108 35.81 9.14 16.47
C ILE A 108 35.34 10.10 17.57
N ALA A 109 34.34 10.94 17.29
CA ALA A 109 33.79 11.89 18.25
C ALA A 109 33.22 11.20 19.50
N HIS A 110 32.66 9.99 19.37
CA HIS A 110 32.23 9.17 20.50
C HIS A 110 33.40 8.71 21.35
N LYS A 111 34.47 8.19 20.73
CA LYS A 111 35.68 7.76 21.42
C LYS A 111 36.36 8.91 22.17
N GLU A 112 36.30 10.11 21.62
CA GLU A 112 36.87 11.33 22.20
C GLU A 112 35.91 12.07 23.17
N GLY A 113 34.68 11.60 23.33
CA GLY A 113 33.74 12.11 24.35
C GLY A 113 32.98 13.38 23.99
N PHE A 114 32.88 13.75 22.70
CA PHE A 114 32.12 14.92 22.24
C PHE A 114 31.14 14.61 21.10
N ARG A 115 30.71 13.34 20.96
CA ARG A 115 29.72 12.90 19.95
C ARG A 115 28.52 13.82 19.80
N HIS A 116 27.90 14.25 20.91
CA HIS A 116 26.71 15.10 20.86
C HIS A 116 27.00 16.49 20.25
N LEU A 117 28.25 16.97 20.34
CA LEU A 117 28.64 18.29 19.83
C LEU A 117 28.82 18.19 18.34
N PHE A 118 29.48 17.09 17.94
CA PHE A 118 29.62 16.73 16.55
C PHE A 118 28.25 16.57 15.90
N ASN A 119 27.30 15.89 16.55
CA ASN A 119 25.91 15.82 16.09
C ASN A 119 25.30 17.20 15.83
N LEU A 120 25.37 18.10 16.81
CA LEU A 120 24.83 19.46 16.68
C LEU A 120 25.50 20.29 15.55
N VAL A 121 26.82 20.17 15.40
CA VAL A 121 27.59 20.89 14.37
C VAL A 121 27.35 20.29 12.98
N ASP A 122 27.25 18.97 12.90
CA ASP A 122 26.93 18.21 11.70
C ASP A 122 25.51 18.51 11.20
N ASP A 123 24.53 18.51 12.10
CA ASP A 123 23.14 18.91 11.86
C ASP A 123 23.08 20.31 11.21
N GLU A 124 23.76 21.30 11.78
CA GLU A 124 23.79 22.66 11.23
C GLU A 124 24.45 22.73 9.85
N GLN A 125 25.54 21.97 9.64
CA GLN A 125 26.19 21.92 8.34
C GLN A 125 25.26 21.30 7.28
N ASN A 126 24.66 20.17 7.61
CA ASN A 126 23.74 19.44 6.75
C ASN A 126 22.53 20.30 6.39
N GLU A 127 21.98 21.05 7.35
CA GLU A 127 20.88 21.97 7.08
C GLU A 127 21.29 23.17 6.22
N ARG A 128 22.49 23.74 6.38
CA ARG A 128 22.99 24.79 5.46
C ARG A 128 23.16 24.27 4.05
N ARG A 129 23.67 23.05 3.89
CA ARG A 129 23.75 22.38 2.59
C ARG A 129 22.36 22.10 2.03
N GLY A 130 21.41 21.68 2.86
CA GLY A 130 20.02 21.51 2.50
C GLY A 130 19.38 22.81 2.00
N ARG A 131 19.60 23.94 2.69
CA ARG A 131 19.14 25.27 2.25
C ARG A 131 19.75 25.71 0.91
N ALA A 132 21.02 25.36 0.67
CA ALA A 132 21.69 25.65 -0.59
C ALA A 132 21.25 24.70 -1.71
N PHE A 133 20.85 23.47 -1.36
CA PHE A 133 20.30 22.48 -2.28
C PHE A 133 18.88 22.85 -2.73
N ASP A 134 18.04 23.28 -1.78
CA ASP A 134 16.67 23.74 -2.02
C ASP A 134 16.31 24.83 -0.99
N ALA A 135 16.02 26.03 -1.50
CA ALA A 135 15.70 27.18 -0.68
C ALA A 135 14.43 26.99 0.18
N SER A 136 13.47 26.19 -0.30
CA SER A 136 12.21 25.92 0.40
C SER A 136 12.43 25.19 1.73
N TRP A 137 13.54 24.45 1.87
CA TRP A 137 13.87 23.75 3.12
C TRP A 137 14.22 24.72 4.25
N GLY A 138 14.62 25.95 3.93
CA GLY A 138 15.04 26.96 4.91
C GLY A 138 13.98 27.28 5.96
N ALA A 139 12.74 27.56 5.52
CA ALA A 139 11.63 27.85 6.43
C ALA A 139 11.27 26.64 7.30
N CYS A 140 11.39 25.43 6.74
CA CYS A 140 11.17 24.17 7.47
C CYS A 140 12.23 23.97 8.56
N PHE A 141 13.53 24.07 8.23
CA PHE A 141 14.61 23.95 9.20
C PHE A 141 14.54 25.00 10.30
N GLN A 142 14.26 26.27 9.95
CA GLN A 142 14.06 27.32 10.96
C GLN A 142 12.90 27.01 11.90
N SER A 143 11.80 26.47 11.38
CA SER A 143 10.64 26.06 12.19
C SER A 143 10.99 24.94 13.16
N VAL A 144 11.79 23.95 12.71
CA VAL A 144 12.29 22.85 13.54
C VAL A 144 13.26 23.36 14.61
N CYS A 145 14.23 24.20 14.25
CA CYS A 145 15.15 24.82 15.20
C CYS A 145 14.42 25.63 16.28
N ALA A 146 13.43 26.45 15.88
CA ALA A 146 12.63 27.23 16.82
C ALA A 146 11.76 26.34 17.74
N PHE A 147 11.39 25.14 17.28
CA PHE A 147 10.62 24.18 18.05
C PHE A 147 11.49 23.42 19.07
N ILE A 148 12.68 22.98 18.66
CA ILE A 148 13.59 22.15 19.48
C ILE A 148 14.39 23.00 20.49
N PHE A 149 14.66 24.26 20.17
CA PHE A 149 15.39 25.19 21.04
C PHE A 149 14.49 26.34 21.56
N PRO A 150 13.46 26.07 22.38
CA PRO A 150 12.51 27.08 22.85
C PRO A 150 13.10 27.96 23.96
N GLY A 151 13.96 28.92 23.59
CA GLY A 151 14.39 30.03 24.45
C GLY A 151 15.58 29.78 25.40
N LYS A 152 16.13 30.87 25.94
CA LYS A 152 17.39 30.93 26.71
C LYS A 152 17.30 30.34 28.13
N GLU A 153 16.11 30.34 28.74
CA GLU A 153 15.93 30.07 30.18
C GLU A 153 15.64 28.59 30.54
N GLN A 154 15.20 27.75 29.60
CA GLN A 154 14.76 26.38 29.92
C GLN A 154 15.89 25.33 30.01
N SER A 155 17.16 25.69 29.79
CA SER A 155 18.22 24.70 29.49
C SER A 155 19.36 24.58 30.50
N GLU A 156 19.30 25.16 31.71
CA GLU A 156 20.51 25.13 32.58
C GLU A 156 20.88 23.73 33.11
N GLU A 157 19.96 22.76 33.11
CA GLU A 157 20.18 21.44 33.73
C GLU A 157 20.31 20.26 32.75
N ILE A 158 19.80 20.38 31.53
CA ILE A 158 19.76 19.28 30.55
C ILE A 158 20.53 19.69 29.31
N MET A 159 21.57 18.92 28.95
CA MET A 159 22.30 19.11 27.69
C MET A 159 21.36 18.81 26.53
N ILE A 160 21.23 19.73 25.57
CA ILE A 160 20.43 19.54 24.35
C ILE A 160 21.36 18.95 23.27
N PRO A 161 21.25 17.65 22.91
CA PRO A 161 22.22 16.98 22.04
C PRO A 161 21.99 17.21 20.53
N GLY A 162 20.93 17.93 20.14
CA GLY A 162 20.53 18.15 18.74
C GLY A 162 19.06 17.79 18.52
N ILE A 163 18.69 17.36 17.31
CA ILE A 163 17.33 16.88 16.97
C ILE A 163 17.02 15.47 17.51
N VAL A 164 17.93 14.90 18.31
CA VAL A 164 17.87 13.50 18.73
C VAL A 164 17.46 13.37 20.21
N ASP A 165 16.55 12.43 20.44
CA ASP A 165 15.97 11.97 21.71
C ASP A 165 15.06 12.97 22.43
N GLY A 166 13.74 12.77 22.30
CA GLY A 166 12.75 13.42 23.16
C GLY A 166 12.81 12.91 24.62
N ASP A 167 11.95 13.50 25.45
CA ASP A 167 11.77 13.53 26.92
C ASP A 167 12.53 12.59 27.91
N LYS A 168 13.32 11.59 27.51
CA LYS A 168 14.26 10.93 28.43
C LYS A 168 15.45 11.84 28.74
N PRO A 169 15.84 11.97 30.02
CA PRO A 169 17.06 12.68 30.35
C PRO A 169 18.24 11.97 29.64
N PRO A 170 19.05 12.67 28.85
CA PRO A 170 20.20 12.08 28.18
C PRO A 170 21.07 11.36 29.20
N LYS A 171 21.61 10.19 28.83
CA LYS A 171 22.61 9.51 29.67
C LYS A 171 23.66 10.54 30.05
N THR A 172 23.90 10.71 31.35
CA THR A 172 24.80 11.74 31.86
C THR A 172 26.13 11.65 31.12
N PRO A 173 26.53 12.72 30.39
CA PRO A 173 27.78 12.70 29.64
C PRO A 173 28.93 12.38 30.59
N LYS A 174 29.92 11.61 30.14
CA LYS A 174 31.10 11.26 30.95
C LYS A 174 32.19 12.33 30.82
N GLY A 175 33.08 12.43 31.80
CA GLY A 175 34.24 13.33 31.74
C GLY A 175 33.88 14.81 31.87
N ARG A 176 34.55 15.68 31.10
CA ARG A 176 34.39 17.15 31.20
C ARG A 176 32.99 17.61 30.85
N ALA A 177 32.36 16.90 29.91
CA ALA A 177 31.01 17.15 29.43
C ALA A 177 29.93 16.94 30.52
N ALA A 178 30.26 16.21 31.60
CA ALA A 178 29.38 15.97 32.76
C ALA A 178 29.19 17.21 33.66
N THR A 179 30.09 18.19 33.56
CA THR A 179 30.10 19.32 34.50
C THR A 179 28.98 20.30 34.19
N LYS A 180 28.29 20.80 35.21
CA LYS A 180 27.22 21.82 35.05
C LYS A 180 27.69 23.05 34.27
N LYS A 181 28.94 23.48 34.49
CA LYS A 181 29.55 24.60 33.78
C LYS A 181 29.70 24.34 32.28
N TYR A 182 30.10 23.13 31.89
CA TYR A 182 30.16 22.75 30.48
C TYR A 182 28.76 22.68 29.85
N ILE A 183 27.80 22.05 30.54
CA ILE A 183 26.40 21.93 30.07
C ILE A 183 25.79 23.31 29.82
N LYS A 184 26.00 24.26 30.73
CA LYS A 184 25.51 25.64 30.56
C LYS A 184 26.12 26.31 29.33
N ARG A 185 27.45 26.20 29.15
CA ARG A 185 28.14 26.77 27.98
C ARG A 185 27.73 26.10 26.68
N TRP A 186 27.54 24.79 26.70
CA TRP A 186 27.02 24.02 25.58
C TRP A 186 25.66 24.51 25.14
N ASN A 187 24.70 24.60 26.07
CA ASN A 187 23.33 24.98 25.73
C ASN A 187 23.28 26.42 25.22
N LEU A 188 24.10 27.30 25.78
CA LEU A 188 24.27 28.66 25.29
C LEU A 188 24.89 28.69 23.89
N PHE A 189 25.93 27.89 23.64
CA PHE A 189 26.53 27.74 22.31
C PHE A 189 25.50 27.23 21.31
N ALA A 190 24.79 26.14 21.61
CA ALA A 190 23.77 25.55 20.75
C ALA A 190 22.65 26.54 20.41
N TYR A 191 22.17 27.28 21.41
CA TYR A 191 21.14 28.31 21.21
C TYR A 191 21.60 29.40 20.22
N HIS A 192 22.77 29.99 20.44
CA HIS A 192 23.28 31.05 19.56
C HIS A 192 23.65 30.51 18.17
N PHE A 193 24.28 29.34 18.11
CA PHE A 193 24.75 28.71 16.88
C PHE A 193 23.58 28.32 15.96
N ARG A 194 22.57 27.63 16.49
CA ARG A 194 21.42 27.11 15.72
C ARG A 194 20.38 28.18 15.37
N ARG A 195 20.28 29.25 16.17
CA ARG A 195 19.36 30.37 15.88
C ARG A 195 20.03 31.55 15.15
N HIS A 196 21.33 31.47 14.90
CA HIS A 196 22.11 32.55 14.28
C HIS A 196 22.01 33.90 15.01
N ILE A 197 21.91 33.87 16.35
CA ILE A 197 21.78 35.09 17.15
C ILE A 197 23.18 35.66 17.42
N PRO A 198 23.47 36.90 16.96
CA PRO A 198 24.75 37.55 17.25
C PRO A 198 24.90 37.86 18.75
N ASP A 199 26.13 38.18 19.17
CA ASP A 199 26.44 38.75 20.48
C ASP A 199 26.10 37.86 21.70
N CYS A 200 26.91 36.82 21.91
CA CYS A 200 26.84 36.01 23.12
C CYS A 200 27.53 36.71 24.31
N SER A 201 26.85 36.81 25.45
CA SER A 201 27.39 37.45 26.66
C SER A 201 28.49 36.65 27.37
N ASP A 202 28.57 35.34 27.15
CA ASP A 202 29.66 34.51 27.70
C ASP A 202 30.86 34.54 26.74
N ALA A 203 31.99 35.07 27.22
CA ALA A 203 33.18 35.28 26.39
C ALA A 203 33.75 33.98 25.79
N ILE A 204 33.65 32.84 26.48
CA ILE A 204 34.16 31.56 25.99
C ILE A 204 33.22 30.98 24.93
N VAL A 205 31.91 31.16 25.09
CA VAL A 205 30.94 30.78 24.06
C VAL A 205 31.06 31.67 22.84
N ALA A 206 31.27 32.98 23.02
CA ALA A 206 31.53 33.91 21.93
C ALA A 206 32.79 33.54 21.14
N GLU A 207 33.87 33.16 21.84
CA GLU A 207 35.10 32.64 21.22
C GLU A 207 34.84 31.35 20.44
N ALA A 208 34.08 30.41 21.01
CA ALA A 208 33.71 29.17 20.32
C ALA A 208 32.87 29.42 19.06
N LEU A 209 31.95 30.39 19.09
CA LEU A 209 31.16 30.80 17.92
C LEU A 209 32.04 31.46 16.83
N ALA A 210 33.07 32.20 17.24
CA ALA A 210 34.00 32.85 16.31
C ALA A 210 34.89 31.86 15.53
N LEU A 211 35.02 30.62 16.00
CA LEU A 211 35.73 29.55 15.28
C LEU A 211 34.97 29.10 14.01
N ILE A 212 33.66 29.35 13.92
CA ILE A 212 32.84 28.93 12.78
C ILE A 212 33.21 29.75 11.53
N PRO A 213 33.79 29.14 10.48
CA PRO A 213 34.23 29.88 9.31
C PRO A 213 33.04 30.33 8.46
N LYS A 214 33.23 31.40 7.65
CA LYS A 214 32.21 31.87 6.70
C LYS A 214 31.78 30.78 5.70
N ARG A 215 32.72 29.92 5.28
CA ARG A 215 32.50 28.80 4.36
C ARG A 215 32.18 27.48 5.08
N PHE A 216 31.46 27.54 6.21
CA PHE A 216 31.17 26.38 7.07
C PHE A 216 30.51 25.19 6.33
N MET A 217 29.63 25.46 5.36
CA MET A 217 28.96 24.41 4.58
C MET A 217 29.93 23.65 3.65
N ASP A 218 31.06 24.25 3.27
CA ASP A 218 32.02 23.69 2.32
C ASP A 218 33.02 22.74 3.00
N LEU A 219 33.06 22.69 4.34
CA LEU A 219 34.02 21.86 5.07
C LEU A 219 33.75 20.37 4.83
N SER A 220 34.80 19.59 4.56
CA SER A 220 34.71 18.13 4.59
C SER A 220 34.33 17.64 5.99
N LYS A 221 33.78 16.42 6.12
CA LYS A 221 33.44 15.86 7.44
C LYS A 221 34.66 15.70 8.36
N GLY A 222 35.85 15.47 7.79
CA GLY A 222 37.10 15.47 8.54
C GLY A 222 37.47 16.85 9.11
N GLU A 223 37.37 17.90 8.31
CA GLU A 223 37.57 19.29 8.77
C GLU A 223 36.50 19.71 9.78
N LEU A 224 35.26 19.26 9.59
CA LEU A 224 34.16 19.50 10.53
C LEU A 224 34.42 18.87 11.89
N LEU A 225 34.96 17.64 11.92
CA LEU A 225 35.34 16.95 13.14
C LEU A 225 36.44 17.70 13.91
N GLU A 226 37.47 18.16 13.19
CA GLU A 226 38.57 18.95 13.77
C GLU A 226 38.06 20.31 14.31
N LEU A 227 37.24 21.01 13.54
CA LEU A 227 36.58 22.23 14.01
C LEU A 227 35.77 21.97 15.29
N THR A 228 35.03 20.86 15.31
CA THR A 228 34.23 20.48 16.48
C THR A 228 35.09 20.17 17.71
N ARG A 229 36.25 19.54 17.51
CA ARG A 229 37.24 19.30 18.57
C ARG A 229 37.74 20.62 19.17
N GLN A 230 38.05 21.61 18.33
CA GLN A 230 38.47 22.95 18.79
C GLN A 230 37.36 23.68 19.56
N ILE A 231 36.11 23.58 19.10
CA ILE A 231 34.94 24.10 19.83
C ILE A 231 34.81 23.40 21.18
N HIS A 232 34.90 22.07 21.22
CA HIS A 232 34.83 21.28 22.45
C HIS A 232 35.88 21.72 23.47
N GLU A 233 37.14 21.85 23.05
CA GLU A 233 38.25 22.29 23.91
C GLU A 233 38.05 23.72 24.42
N THR A 234 37.54 24.61 23.57
CA THR A 234 37.23 25.99 23.93
C THR A 234 36.13 26.05 24.99
N LEU A 235 35.02 25.34 24.78
CA LEU A 235 33.92 25.26 25.77
C LEU A 235 34.38 24.64 27.10
N ALA A 236 35.30 23.68 27.04
CA ALA A 236 35.88 22.99 28.20
C ALA A 236 36.98 23.78 28.94
N ARG A 237 37.36 24.97 28.46
CA ARG A 237 38.39 25.81 29.09
C ARG A 237 38.02 26.18 30.52
N ASP A 238 38.98 26.11 31.43
CA ASP A 238 38.79 26.38 32.87
C ASP A 238 37.78 25.46 33.56
N ILE A 239 37.60 24.25 33.04
CA ILE A 239 36.83 23.18 33.68
C ILE A 239 37.83 22.12 34.16
N VAL A 240 38.20 22.24 35.44
CA VAL A 240 39.02 21.23 36.13
C VAL A 240 38.14 20.01 36.35
N LEU A 241 38.54 18.87 35.79
CA LEU A 241 37.92 17.60 36.12
C LEU A 241 38.09 17.35 37.62
N PRO A 242 37.05 16.96 38.38
CA PRO A 242 37.27 16.48 39.73
C PRO A 242 38.27 15.32 39.64
N THR A 243 39.46 15.52 40.23
CA THR A 243 40.45 14.46 40.39
C THR A 243 39.74 13.34 41.12
N VAL A 244 39.58 12.19 40.46
CA VAL A 244 39.09 10.97 41.08
C VAL A 244 39.98 10.75 42.30
N ASP A 245 39.41 10.87 43.51
CA ASP A 245 40.15 10.64 44.74
C ASP A 245 40.69 9.21 44.69
N PRO A 246 42.02 8.99 44.57
CA PRO A 246 42.58 7.66 44.51
C PRO A 246 42.33 6.85 45.80
N ASN A 247 41.83 7.49 46.86
CA ASN A 247 41.45 6.86 48.13
C ASN A 247 39.93 6.71 48.34
N ALA A 248 39.08 7.09 47.38
CA ALA A 248 37.66 6.79 47.46
C ALA A 248 37.48 5.26 47.42
N LYS A 249 37.24 4.67 48.60
CA LYS A 249 37.10 3.21 48.79
C LYS A 249 36.15 2.62 47.75
N ALA A 250 36.72 1.80 46.86
CA ALA A 250 35.97 0.93 45.99
C ALA A 250 34.90 0.19 46.81
N VAL A 251 33.64 0.36 46.43
CA VAL A 251 32.54 -0.50 46.90
C VAL A 251 32.92 -1.91 46.45
N GLN A 252 33.31 -2.76 47.41
CA GLN A 252 33.77 -4.12 47.19
C GLN A 252 32.63 -4.96 46.58
N GLY A 253 32.63 -5.09 45.24
CA GLY A 253 32.06 -6.24 44.57
C GLY A 253 32.88 -7.48 44.93
N LYS A 254 32.20 -8.61 45.19
CA LYS A 254 32.78 -9.87 45.65
C LYS A 254 33.98 -10.31 44.79
N PRO A 255 35.11 -10.72 45.40
CA PRO A 255 36.28 -11.18 44.67
C PRO A 255 36.07 -12.63 44.21
N GLY A 256 36.01 -12.86 42.89
CA GLY A 256 35.88 -14.21 42.35
C GLY A 256 35.88 -14.35 40.82
N GLU A 257 35.79 -13.27 40.04
CA GLU A 257 35.76 -13.37 38.59
C GLU A 257 37.05 -12.84 37.97
N LYS A 258 37.77 -13.73 37.28
CA LYS A 258 38.96 -13.36 36.49
C LYS A 258 38.52 -12.53 35.27
N PRO A 259 39.24 -11.46 34.93
CA PRO A 259 38.92 -10.67 33.75
C PRO A 259 39.30 -11.47 32.49
N LYS A 260 38.34 -11.70 31.61
CA LYS A 260 38.59 -12.09 30.22
C LYS A 260 39.03 -10.84 29.43
N PRO A 261 39.94 -10.98 28.46
CA PRO A 261 40.40 -9.86 27.65
C PRO A 261 39.29 -9.40 26.70
N ASP A 262 39.17 -8.09 26.53
CA ASP A 262 38.24 -7.45 25.60
C ASP A 262 38.57 -7.89 24.16
N GLN A 263 37.71 -8.73 23.60
CA GLN A 263 37.60 -8.96 22.15
C GLN A 263 36.36 -8.21 21.66
N GLU A 264 36.59 -7.37 20.65
CA GLU A 264 35.59 -6.72 19.81
C GLU A 264 34.87 -7.77 18.94
N GLU A 265 33.56 -7.92 19.07
CA GLU A 265 32.60 -8.49 18.10
C GLU A 265 31.33 -7.61 18.26
N ASP A 266 30.88 -6.80 17.28
CA ASP A 266 30.27 -7.12 15.98
C ASP A 266 29.21 -8.22 16.08
N ASP A 267 27.94 -7.83 16.28
CA ASP A 267 26.78 -8.73 16.20
C ASP A 267 25.76 -8.21 15.17
N ASP A 268 25.90 -8.74 13.94
CA ASP A 268 24.79 -9.10 13.06
C ASP A 268 24.82 -10.65 12.91
N ASP A 269 23.64 -11.26 13.03
CA ASP A 269 23.23 -12.62 12.63
C ASP A 269 23.49 -13.89 13.52
N ASP A 270 22.33 -14.50 13.86
CA ASP A 270 21.99 -15.93 13.91
C ASP A 270 22.42 -16.87 15.08
N ASP A 271 21.38 -17.25 15.83
CA ASP A 271 20.93 -18.63 16.17
C ASP A 271 21.21 -19.26 17.55
N ASP A 272 20.15 -19.94 18.01
CA ASP A 272 20.03 -21.01 19.02
C ASP A 272 20.36 -20.77 20.52
N GLY A 273 19.27 -20.70 21.30
CA GLY A 273 18.98 -21.53 22.47
C GLY A 273 19.98 -21.62 23.64
N ASP A 274 19.61 -21.07 24.80
CA ASP A 274 19.24 -21.88 25.97
C ASP A 274 18.73 -21.00 27.13
N ASP A 275 17.95 -21.63 28.00
CA ASP A 275 17.16 -21.11 29.10
C ASP A 275 17.97 -20.39 30.20
N GLU A 276 17.59 -19.15 30.54
CA GLU A 276 17.69 -18.63 31.91
C GLU A 276 16.44 -17.83 32.29
N GLU A 277 15.81 -18.25 33.39
CA GLU A 277 14.60 -17.64 33.98
C GLU A 277 14.87 -16.21 34.47
N PRO A 278 13.96 -15.24 34.23
CA PRO A 278 14.05 -13.93 34.87
C PRO A 278 13.63 -14.01 36.36
N PRO A 279 14.32 -13.32 37.29
CA PRO A 279 14.01 -13.35 38.71
C PRO A 279 12.70 -12.62 39.05
N GLU A 280 12.03 -13.13 40.08
CA GLU A 280 10.74 -12.65 40.61
C GLU A 280 10.74 -11.14 40.97
N PRO A 281 9.68 -10.39 40.60
CA PRO A 281 9.51 -9.01 41.06
C PRO A 281 9.08 -8.96 42.53
N LYS A 282 9.79 -8.13 43.31
CA LYS A 282 9.41 -7.77 44.68
C LYS A 282 8.07 -7.01 44.71
N PRO A 283 7.24 -7.20 45.75
CA PRO A 283 5.93 -6.55 45.84
C PRO A 283 6.06 -5.05 46.12
N GLU A 284 5.37 -4.24 45.33
CA GLU A 284 5.15 -2.81 45.60
C GLU A 284 4.12 -2.61 46.73
N PRO A 285 4.21 -1.53 47.53
CA PRO A 285 3.30 -1.28 48.64
C PRO A 285 1.93 -0.78 48.17
N GLU A 286 0.87 -1.23 48.85
CA GLU A 286 -0.52 -0.83 48.65
C GLU A 286 -0.73 0.70 48.81
N PRO A 287 -1.47 1.35 47.90
CA PRO A 287 -1.89 2.73 48.09
C PRO A 287 -3.13 2.83 49.00
N GLU A 288 -3.08 3.78 49.94
CA GLU A 288 -4.18 4.17 50.82
C GLU A 288 -5.39 4.72 50.03
N PRO A 289 -6.62 4.56 50.54
CA PRO A 289 -7.83 4.95 49.83
C PRO A 289 -8.15 6.45 50.00
N GLU A 290 -8.20 7.17 48.89
CA GLU A 290 -8.81 8.50 48.80
C GLU A 290 -10.28 8.43 48.32
N PRO A 291 -11.10 9.44 48.64
CA PRO A 291 -12.53 9.29 48.90
C PRO A 291 -13.43 9.33 47.65
N GLU A 292 -14.61 8.72 47.78
CA GLU A 292 -15.68 8.65 46.79
C GLU A 292 -16.11 10.03 46.27
N GLU A 293 -15.84 10.31 44.99
CA GLU A 293 -16.51 11.37 44.22
C GLU A 293 -17.58 10.75 43.29
N ASP A 294 -18.79 11.33 43.35
CA ASP A 294 -19.97 10.97 42.58
C ASP A 294 -19.73 10.85 41.06
N PRO A 295 -20.39 9.90 40.37
CA PRO A 295 -20.21 9.66 38.94
C PRO A 295 -20.82 10.79 38.11
N LYS A 296 -19.97 11.60 37.47
CA LYS A 296 -20.35 12.50 36.37
C LYS A 296 -20.66 11.66 35.13
N GLU A 297 -21.93 11.69 34.71
CA GLU A 297 -22.39 11.15 33.44
C GLU A 297 -21.63 11.79 32.25
N GLU A 298 -20.76 11.01 31.62
CA GLU A 298 -20.25 11.32 30.28
C GLU A 298 -21.34 11.04 29.23
N PRO A 299 -21.54 11.91 28.21
CA PRO A 299 -22.41 11.59 27.10
C PRO A 299 -21.82 10.41 26.32
N PRO A 300 -22.65 9.43 25.90
CA PRO A 300 -22.17 8.19 25.31
C PRO A 300 -21.41 8.49 24.02
N ALA A 301 -20.19 7.96 23.92
CA ALA A 301 -19.46 7.84 22.67
C ALA A 301 -20.39 7.26 21.60
N GLU A 302 -20.53 7.95 20.47
CA GLU A 302 -21.22 7.40 19.31
C GLU A 302 -20.56 6.06 18.95
N LYS A 303 -21.23 4.97 19.34
CA LYS A 303 -20.94 3.62 18.87
C LYS A 303 -21.05 3.68 17.36
N GLY A 304 -19.92 3.79 16.68
CA GLY A 304 -19.82 3.72 15.23
C GLY A 304 -20.61 2.49 14.79
N SER A 305 -21.76 2.74 14.15
CA SER A 305 -22.74 1.70 13.86
C SER A 305 -22.02 0.58 13.11
N TRP A 306 -22.00 -0.60 13.72
CA TRP A 306 -21.45 -1.79 13.10
C TRP A 306 -22.22 -2.05 11.81
N SER A 307 -21.61 -1.67 10.67
CA SER A 307 -22.20 -1.94 9.36
C SER A 307 -21.68 -3.28 8.86
N TRP A 308 -22.58 -4.18 8.48
CA TRP A 308 -22.24 -5.45 7.84
C TRP A 308 -21.28 -5.26 6.65
N ARG A 309 -21.31 -4.08 6.00
CA ARG A 309 -20.39 -3.72 4.90
C ARG A 309 -18.91 -3.69 5.32
N LYS A 310 -18.58 -3.32 6.58
CA LYS A 310 -17.21 -3.38 7.11
C LYS A 310 -16.74 -4.81 7.33
N LEU A 311 -17.63 -5.71 7.76
CA LEU A 311 -17.33 -7.14 7.90
C LEU A 311 -16.90 -7.75 6.54
N PHE A 312 -17.54 -7.35 5.44
CA PHE A 312 -17.26 -7.87 4.09
C PHE A 312 -16.05 -7.24 3.36
N ARG A 313 -15.49 -6.15 3.87
CA ARG A 313 -14.22 -5.57 3.36
C ARG A 313 -13.00 -6.01 4.17
N SER A 314 -13.25 -6.61 5.32
CA SER A 314 -12.22 -7.04 6.27
C SER A 314 -11.62 -8.38 5.87
N LYS A 315 -10.31 -8.56 6.08
CA LYS A 315 -9.60 -9.84 5.89
C LYS A 315 -10.19 -10.97 6.76
N TRP A 316 -11.03 -10.63 7.72
CA TRP A 316 -11.77 -11.57 8.56
C TRP A 316 -12.89 -12.33 7.83
N THR A 317 -13.29 -11.98 6.60
CA THR A 317 -14.27 -12.76 5.81
C THR A 317 -13.82 -14.18 5.48
N TYR A 318 -12.51 -14.44 5.48
CA TYR A 318 -11.99 -15.77 5.18
C TYR A 318 -12.29 -16.79 6.29
N VAL A 319 -12.52 -16.33 7.52
CA VAL A 319 -12.84 -17.20 8.66
C VAL A 319 -14.25 -17.80 8.55
N PRO A 320 -15.35 -17.01 8.41
CA PRO A 320 -16.68 -17.59 8.19
C PRO A 320 -16.78 -18.33 6.86
N PHE A 321 -16.00 -17.97 5.83
CA PHE A 321 -15.91 -18.77 4.60
C PHE A 321 -15.21 -20.12 4.83
N GLY A 322 -14.12 -20.16 5.61
CA GLY A 322 -13.45 -21.39 6.01
C GLY A 322 -14.34 -22.29 6.88
N VAL A 323 -15.08 -21.71 7.82
CA VAL A 323 -16.09 -22.41 8.63
C VAL A 323 -17.21 -22.94 7.73
N PHE A 324 -17.70 -22.15 6.76
CA PHE A 324 -18.69 -22.59 5.78
C PHE A 324 -18.20 -23.79 4.96
N VAL A 325 -16.93 -23.77 4.50
CA VAL A 325 -16.32 -24.88 3.76
C VAL A 325 -16.13 -26.11 4.64
N ALA A 326 -15.75 -25.95 5.91
CA ALA A 326 -15.59 -27.06 6.86
C ALA A 326 -16.94 -27.69 7.26
N LEU A 327 -17.97 -26.88 7.48
CA LEU A 327 -19.36 -27.33 7.71
C LEU A 327 -19.91 -28.04 6.47
N TRP A 328 -19.59 -27.54 5.28
CA TRP A 328 -19.85 -28.23 4.03
C TRP A 328 -19.13 -29.58 3.99
N PHE A 329 -17.83 -29.64 4.24
CA PHE A 329 -17.07 -30.88 4.27
C PHE A 329 -17.67 -31.91 5.24
N PHE A 330 -18.14 -31.46 6.40
CA PHE A 330 -18.77 -32.31 7.42
C PHE A 330 -20.17 -32.81 7.00
N LEU A 331 -21.01 -31.93 6.43
CA LEU A 331 -22.32 -32.31 5.87
C LEU A 331 -22.17 -33.23 4.65
N LEU A 332 -21.13 -33.02 3.84
CA LEU A 332 -20.79 -33.88 2.71
C LEU A 332 -20.41 -35.28 3.25
N MET A 333 -19.60 -35.40 4.30
CA MET A 333 -19.20 -36.71 4.86
C MET A 333 -20.35 -37.61 5.33
N GLN A 334 -21.57 -37.10 5.52
CA GLN A 334 -22.74 -37.90 5.92
C GLN A 334 -23.42 -38.68 4.78
N GLY A 335 -23.23 -38.27 3.52
CA GLY A 335 -23.70 -39.04 2.37
C GLY A 335 -22.79 -40.25 2.14
N GLY A 336 -23.32 -41.47 2.09
CA GLY A 336 -22.51 -42.66 1.76
C GLY A 336 -21.73 -42.47 0.46
N VAL A 337 -20.53 -43.08 0.34
CA VAL A 337 -19.56 -42.90 -0.78
C VAL A 337 -20.21 -42.94 -2.18
N ASN A 338 -21.23 -43.76 -2.38
CA ASN A 338 -21.97 -43.87 -3.64
C ASN A 338 -22.71 -42.57 -4.05
N PHE A 339 -23.15 -41.76 -3.09
CA PHE A 339 -23.72 -40.43 -3.36
C PHE A 339 -22.64 -39.48 -3.88
N TRP A 340 -21.46 -39.46 -3.24
CA TRP A 340 -20.35 -38.58 -3.64
C TRP A 340 -19.79 -38.90 -5.01
N VAL A 341 -19.62 -40.18 -5.32
CA VAL A 341 -19.13 -40.59 -6.64
C VAL A 341 -20.13 -40.15 -7.72
N LYS A 342 -21.44 -40.32 -7.51
CA LYS A 342 -22.48 -39.86 -8.45
C LYS A 342 -22.50 -38.33 -8.58
N THR A 343 -22.40 -37.63 -7.45
CA THR A 343 -22.42 -36.16 -7.42
C THR A 343 -21.18 -35.58 -8.08
N ALA A 344 -20.00 -36.13 -7.83
CA ALA A 344 -18.74 -35.71 -8.47
C ALA A 344 -18.74 -35.98 -9.98
N ILE A 345 -19.25 -37.13 -10.43
CA ILE A 345 -19.41 -37.44 -11.86
C ILE A 345 -20.36 -36.44 -12.52
N ASN A 346 -21.51 -36.15 -11.91
CA ASN A 346 -22.47 -35.19 -12.45
C ASN A 346 -21.91 -33.75 -12.46
N ALA A 347 -21.17 -33.36 -11.42
CA ALA A 347 -20.47 -32.07 -11.37
C ALA A 347 -19.41 -31.97 -12.47
N LEU A 348 -18.64 -33.03 -12.70
CA LEU A 348 -17.63 -33.09 -13.75
C LEU A 348 -18.26 -32.98 -15.15
N ILE A 349 -19.39 -33.66 -15.37
CA ILE A 349 -20.17 -33.56 -16.62
C ILE A 349 -20.70 -32.13 -16.80
N GLY A 350 -21.29 -31.53 -15.76
CA GLY A 350 -21.78 -30.15 -15.79
C GLY A 350 -20.68 -29.14 -16.09
N CYS A 351 -19.55 -29.21 -15.39
CA CYS A 351 -18.36 -28.39 -15.64
C CYS A 351 -17.86 -28.56 -17.08
N SER A 352 -17.80 -29.79 -17.58
CA SER A 352 -17.31 -30.08 -18.93
C SER A 352 -18.22 -29.51 -20.01
N LEU A 353 -19.55 -29.61 -19.83
CA LEU A 353 -20.53 -29.05 -20.76
C LEU A 353 -20.51 -27.52 -20.78
N VAL A 354 -20.46 -26.87 -19.61
CA VAL A 354 -20.38 -25.40 -19.51
C VAL A 354 -19.07 -24.90 -20.11
N THR A 355 -17.95 -25.53 -19.79
CA THR A 355 -16.64 -25.17 -20.34
C THR A 355 -16.62 -25.34 -21.86
N GLY A 356 -17.10 -26.48 -22.37
CA GLY A 356 -17.23 -26.73 -23.80
C GLY A 356 -18.10 -25.69 -24.53
N TYR A 357 -19.23 -25.31 -23.93
CA TYR A 357 -20.12 -24.27 -24.46
C TYR A 357 -19.42 -22.90 -24.54
N LEU A 358 -18.74 -22.48 -23.48
CA LEU A 358 -18.03 -21.20 -23.45
C LEU A 358 -16.89 -21.15 -24.48
N PHE A 359 -16.15 -22.25 -24.66
CA PHE A 359 -15.13 -22.36 -25.69
C PHE A 359 -15.72 -22.32 -27.11
N TYR A 360 -16.81 -23.03 -27.35
CA TYR A 360 -17.53 -23.00 -28.63
C TYR A 360 -18.04 -21.59 -28.96
N ARG A 361 -18.67 -20.91 -27.99
CA ARG A 361 -19.18 -19.55 -28.17
C ARG A 361 -18.06 -18.55 -28.45
N ARG A 362 -16.94 -18.64 -27.74
CA ARG A 362 -15.74 -17.82 -28.00
C ARG A 362 -15.20 -18.05 -29.42
N ALA A 363 -15.16 -19.30 -29.88
CA ALA A 363 -14.73 -19.63 -31.23
C ALA A 363 -15.68 -19.07 -32.30
N GLN A 364 -17.00 -19.13 -32.08
CA GLN A 364 -17.99 -18.51 -32.98
C GLN A 364 -17.84 -16.99 -33.07
N ILE A 365 -17.64 -16.30 -31.93
CA ILE A 365 -17.45 -14.85 -31.90
C ILE A 365 -16.18 -14.46 -32.67
N LYS A 366 -15.07 -15.19 -32.48
CA LYS A 366 -13.84 -14.97 -33.25
C LYS A 366 -14.06 -15.16 -34.75
N ALA A 367 -14.82 -16.18 -35.15
CA ALA A 367 -15.15 -16.42 -36.55
C ALA A 367 -16.02 -15.31 -37.14
N MET A 368 -17.01 -14.79 -36.38
CA MET A 368 -17.82 -13.64 -36.80
C MET A 368 -16.98 -12.37 -36.94
N LEU A 369 -16.12 -12.05 -35.98
CA LEU A 369 -15.25 -10.86 -36.04
C LEU A 369 -14.28 -10.94 -37.22
N ALA A 370 -13.72 -12.12 -37.49
CA ALA A 370 -12.87 -12.32 -38.66
C ALA A 370 -13.65 -12.14 -39.98
N ALA A 371 -14.90 -12.61 -40.06
CA ALA A 371 -15.76 -12.41 -41.22
C ALA A 371 -16.14 -10.93 -41.42
N ILE A 372 -16.42 -10.20 -40.34
CA ILE A 372 -16.70 -8.76 -40.37
C ILE A 372 -15.46 -7.98 -40.81
N LYS A 373 -14.28 -8.29 -40.25
CA LYS A 373 -13.00 -7.69 -40.66
C LYS A 373 -12.72 -7.88 -42.15
N ALA A 374 -12.96 -9.08 -42.67
CA ALA A 374 -12.81 -9.39 -44.09
C ALA A 374 -13.84 -8.69 -44.98
N ALA A 375 -15.04 -8.38 -44.46
CA ALA A 375 -16.05 -7.61 -45.18
C ALA A 375 -15.78 -6.09 -45.18
N MET A 376 -15.09 -5.59 -44.16
CA MET A 376 -14.79 -4.16 -43.99
C MET A 376 -13.48 -3.71 -44.62
N THR A 377 -12.56 -4.61 -44.99
CA THR A 377 -11.33 -4.23 -45.70
C THR A 377 -11.62 -4.08 -47.20
N PRO A 378 -11.63 -2.85 -47.77
CA PRO A 378 -11.81 -2.68 -49.21
C PRO A 378 -10.52 -3.13 -49.90
N THR A 379 -10.60 -4.20 -50.69
CA THR A 379 -9.45 -4.66 -51.49
C THR A 379 -9.38 -3.80 -52.76
N PRO A 380 -8.31 -3.02 -53.01
CA PRO A 380 -8.16 -2.33 -54.28
C PRO A 380 -7.83 -3.38 -55.35
N GLY A 381 -8.76 -3.61 -56.29
CA GLY A 381 -8.46 -4.26 -57.57
C GLY A 381 -8.65 -5.78 -57.70
N ALA A 382 -9.24 -6.50 -56.73
CA ALA A 382 -9.42 -7.95 -56.86
C ALA A 382 -10.88 -8.34 -57.17
N GLY A 383 -11.11 -8.86 -58.38
CA GLY A 383 -12.37 -9.47 -58.80
C GLY A 383 -12.85 -10.56 -57.83
N ARG A 384 -14.17 -10.57 -57.59
CA ARG A 384 -14.94 -11.46 -56.72
C ARG A 384 -14.48 -12.93 -56.80
N SER A 385 -13.68 -13.36 -55.83
CA SER A 385 -13.41 -14.78 -55.56
C SER A 385 -14.26 -15.23 -54.37
N THR A 386 -15.34 -15.96 -54.65
CA THR A 386 -16.32 -16.46 -53.67
C THR A 386 -15.90 -17.80 -53.05
N ARG A 387 -14.67 -17.93 -52.54
CA ARG A 387 -14.28 -19.13 -51.77
C ARG A 387 -14.13 -18.81 -50.28
N PRO A 388 -14.98 -19.38 -49.40
CA PRO A 388 -14.85 -19.20 -47.96
C PRO A 388 -13.54 -19.81 -47.44
N PRO A 389 -12.96 -19.30 -46.34
CA PRO A 389 -11.69 -19.76 -45.82
C PRO A 389 -11.74 -21.25 -45.44
N ARG A 390 -10.67 -21.95 -45.79
CA ARG A 390 -10.47 -23.41 -45.67
C ARG A 390 -10.25 -23.88 -44.22
N ASP A 391 -10.92 -23.28 -43.24
CA ASP A 391 -10.76 -23.61 -41.80
C ASP A 391 -11.93 -24.39 -41.19
N SER A 392 -13.02 -24.58 -41.96
CA SER A 392 -14.16 -25.42 -41.55
C SER A 392 -13.77 -26.89 -41.33
N ALA A 393 -12.68 -27.36 -41.97
CA ALA A 393 -12.18 -28.72 -41.81
C ALA A 393 -11.49 -28.97 -40.46
N ARG A 394 -10.92 -27.92 -39.84
CA ARG A 394 -10.30 -28.02 -38.51
C ARG A 394 -11.38 -28.00 -37.42
N VAL A 395 -12.38 -27.12 -37.57
CA VAL A 395 -13.55 -27.07 -36.69
C VAL A 395 -14.38 -28.36 -36.76
N LYS A 396 -14.60 -28.91 -37.97
CA LYS A 396 -15.29 -30.21 -38.15
C LYS A 396 -14.50 -31.37 -37.55
N ARG A 397 -13.17 -31.36 -37.60
CA ARG A 397 -12.33 -32.38 -36.94
C ARG A 397 -12.44 -32.30 -35.42
N ILE A 398 -12.34 -31.11 -34.84
CA ILE A 398 -12.45 -30.92 -33.38
C ILE A 398 -13.86 -31.29 -32.89
N ALA A 399 -14.90 -30.87 -33.60
CA ALA A 399 -16.28 -31.27 -33.31
C ALA A 399 -16.47 -32.80 -33.41
N GLY A 400 -15.88 -33.44 -34.42
CA GLY A 400 -15.90 -34.89 -34.57
C GLY A 400 -15.22 -35.64 -33.42
N TYR A 401 -14.12 -35.10 -32.86
CA TYR A 401 -13.49 -35.67 -31.67
C TYR A 401 -14.39 -35.55 -30.44
N VAL A 402 -14.96 -34.37 -30.19
CA VAL A 402 -15.87 -34.13 -29.05
C VAL A 402 -17.07 -35.07 -29.10
N ILE A 403 -17.69 -35.24 -30.28
CA ILE A 403 -18.83 -36.16 -30.48
C ILE A 403 -18.41 -37.61 -30.21
N LYS A 404 -17.26 -38.06 -30.71
CA LYS A 404 -16.77 -39.43 -30.48
C LYS A 404 -16.48 -39.71 -29.00
N THR A 405 -15.86 -38.77 -28.28
CA THR A 405 -15.70 -38.89 -26.81
C THR A 405 -17.02 -38.88 -26.07
N GLY A 406 -18.00 -38.09 -26.51
CA GLY A 406 -19.34 -38.07 -25.94
C GLY A 406 -20.07 -39.41 -26.10
N ILE A 407 -19.96 -40.04 -27.28
CA ILE A 407 -20.57 -41.35 -27.55
C ILE A 407 -19.91 -42.46 -26.70
N VAL A 408 -18.57 -42.48 -26.61
CA VAL A 408 -17.84 -43.46 -25.78
C VAL A 408 -18.14 -43.27 -24.29
N GLY A 409 -18.22 -42.03 -23.82
CA GLY A 409 -18.65 -41.72 -22.45
C GLY A 409 -20.10 -42.12 -22.17
N GLY A 410 -21.00 -41.89 -23.13
CA GLY A 410 -22.41 -42.30 -23.04
C GLY A 410 -22.60 -43.81 -23.01
N LEU A 411 -21.87 -44.56 -23.85
CA LEU A 411 -21.90 -46.03 -23.86
C LEU A 411 -21.30 -46.60 -22.57
N SER A 412 -20.21 -46.02 -22.08
CA SER A 412 -19.58 -46.42 -20.81
C SER A 412 -20.51 -46.17 -19.61
N TYR A 413 -21.27 -45.07 -19.62
CA TYR A 413 -22.30 -44.78 -18.62
C TYR A 413 -23.51 -45.71 -18.72
N ALA A 414 -23.94 -46.06 -19.94
CA ALA A 414 -25.01 -47.04 -20.16
C ALA A 414 -24.63 -48.44 -19.65
N CYS A 415 -23.38 -48.87 -19.86
CA CYS A 415 -22.85 -50.11 -19.28
C CYS A 415 -22.76 -50.02 -17.74
N PHE A 416 -22.33 -48.88 -17.19
CA PHE A 416 -22.24 -48.66 -15.74
C PHE A 416 -23.60 -48.70 -15.03
N ARG A 417 -24.69 -48.33 -15.72
CA ARG A 417 -26.05 -48.32 -15.14
C ARG A 417 -26.62 -49.73 -14.93
N ASN A 418 -26.17 -50.73 -15.69
CA ASN A 418 -26.78 -52.06 -15.73
C ASN A 418 -25.90 -53.18 -15.15
N LEU A 419 -24.67 -52.89 -14.70
CA LEU A 419 -23.75 -53.86 -14.10
C LEU A 419 -23.69 -53.69 -12.56
N PRO A 420 -23.54 -54.78 -11.79
CA PRO A 420 -23.27 -54.70 -10.36
C PRO A 420 -22.00 -53.86 -10.12
N LEU A 421 -22.10 -52.89 -9.19
CA LEU A 421 -21.06 -51.90 -8.87
C LEU A 421 -19.62 -52.47 -8.77
N PRO A 422 -19.35 -53.64 -8.14
CA PRO A 422 -17.99 -54.16 -8.08
C PRO A 422 -17.43 -54.60 -9.44
N MET A 423 -18.26 -55.16 -10.32
CA MET A 423 -17.83 -55.52 -11.69
C MET A 423 -17.67 -54.29 -12.58
N ALA A 424 -18.51 -53.27 -12.38
CA ALA A 424 -18.39 -52.01 -13.10
C ALA A 424 -17.11 -51.25 -12.72
N LEU A 425 -16.71 -51.26 -11.44
CA LEU A 425 -15.46 -50.66 -10.96
C LEU A 425 -14.21 -51.43 -11.43
N LEU A 426 -14.27 -52.75 -11.48
CA LEU A 426 -13.20 -53.59 -12.03
C LEU A 426 -13.00 -53.35 -13.54
N LEU A 427 -14.09 -53.35 -14.31
CA LEU A 427 -14.02 -53.12 -15.76
C LEU A 427 -13.63 -51.68 -16.12
N THR A 428 -14.07 -50.68 -15.36
CA THR A 428 -13.67 -49.28 -15.59
C THR A 428 -12.23 -48.99 -15.18
N SER A 429 -11.70 -49.65 -14.13
CA SER A 429 -10.28 -49.54 -13.77
C SER A 429 -9.38 -50.21 -14.80
N VAL A 430 -9.76 -51.38 -15.32
CA VAL A 430 -9.04 -52.08 -16.41
C VAL A 430 -9.12 -51.29 -17.72
N ALA A 431 -10.30 -50.77 -18.08
CA ALA A 431 -10.44 -49.92 -19.27
C ALA A 431 -9.67 -48.60 -19.14
N GLY A 432 -9.65 -47.99 -17.95
CA GLY A 432 -8.89 -46.77 -17.67
C GLY A 432 -7.38 -46.97 -17.77
N THR A 433 -6.86 -48.08 -17.24
CA THR A 433 -5.42 -48.41 -17.36
C THR A 433 -5.04 -48.74 -18.80
N ILE A 434 -5.86 -49.49 -19.55
CA ILE A 434 -5.60 -49.76 -20.97
C ILE A 434 -5.62 -48.46 -21.78
N THR A 435 -6.59 -47.58 -21.56
CA THR A 435 -6.71 -46.31 -22.30
C THR A 435 -5.54 -45.37 -22.01
N ALA A 436 -5.13 -45.25 -20.74
CA ALA A 436 -3.97 -44.44 -20.34
C ALA A 436 -2.67 -44.98 -20.97
N THR A 437 -2.52 -46.31 -21.03
CA THR A 437 -1.35 -46.97 -21.62
C THR A 437 -1.31 -46.77 -23.14
N VAL A 438 -2.43 -46.90 -23.85
CA VAL A 438 -2.52 -46.64 -25.30
C VAL A 438 -2.23 -45.17 -25.63
N TRP A 439 -2.73 -44.25 -24.82
CA TRP A 439 -2.49 -42.82 -25.02
C TRP A 439 -1.01 -42.45 -24.79
N PHE A 440 -0.35 -43.10 -23.82
CA PHE A 440 1.09 -42.96 -23.59
C PHE A 440 1.93 -43.44 -24.77
N PHE A 441 1.66 -44.63 -25.32
CA PHE A 441 2.41 -45.13 -26.48
C PHE A 441 2.21 -44.26 -27.73
N LYS A 442 1.00 -43.72 -27.92
CA LYS A 442 0.70 -42.85 -29.06
C LYS A 442 1.37 -41.47 -28.93
N ALA A 443 1.34 -40.88 -27.73
CA ALA A 443 2.05 -39.63 -27.43
C ALA A 443 3.57 -39.79 -27.55
N ARG A 444 4.12 -40.93 -27.12
CA ARG A 444 5.53 -41.28 -27.28
C ARG A 444 5.91 -41.47 -28.76
N SER A 445 5.05 -42.09 -29.57
CA SER A 445 5.29 -42.22 -31.02
C SER A 445 5.30 -40.87 -31.74
N ALA A 446 4.36 -39.98 -31.40
CA ALA A 446 4.28 -38.63 -31.98
C ALA A 446 5.42 -37.70 -31.53
N ALA A 447 6.01 -37.95 -30.35
CA ALA A 447 7.20 -37.24 -29.88
C ALA A 447 8.48 -37.74 -30.57
N ARG A 448 8.63 -39.06 -30.73
CA ARG A 448 9.77 -39.67 -31.45
C ARG A 448 9.84 -39.30 -32.94
N GLU A 449 8.70 -39.03 -33.56
CA GLU A 449 8.63 -38.62 -34.98
C GLU A 449 9.13 -37.18 -35.20
N LYS A 450 9.20 -36.36 -34.14
CA LYS A 450 9.68 -34.97 -34.20
C LYS A 450 11.13 -34.80 -33.76
N ASP A 451 11.63 -35.67 -32.87
CA ASP A 451 13.02 -35.63 -32.41
C ASP A 451 13.42 -36.97 -31.74
N PRO A 452 14.24 -37.83 -32.38
CA PRO A 452 14.50 -39.20 -31.93
C PRO A 452 15.29 -39.30 -30.62
N ASP A 453 16.01 -38.24 -30.22
CA ASP A 453 16.85 -38.20 -29.01
C ASP A 453 16.20 -37.45 -27.83
N SER A 454 14.99 -36.92 -28.00
CA SER A 454 14.30 -36.19 -26.92
C SER A 454 13.78 -37.15 -25.83
N ALA A 455 14.40 -37.09 -24.65
CA ALA A 455 13.93 -37.83 -23.48
C ALA A 455 12.52 -37.32 -23.05
N PRO A 456 11.60 -38.23 -22.66
CA PRO A 456 10.26 -37.83 -22.23
C PRO A 456 10.33 -36.88 -21.03
N SER A 457 9.52 -35.82 -21.06
CA SER A 457 9.56 -34.78 -20.02
C SER A 457 9.29 -35.38 -18.64
N LYS A 458 10.04 -34.93 -17.63
CA LYS A 458 9.91 -35.39 -16.23
C LYS A 458 8.47 -35.28 -15.71
N LEU A 459 7.69 -34.34 -16.25
CA LEU A 459 6.25 -34.15 -15.98
C LEU A 459 5.37 -35.29 -16.51
N ALA A 460 5.67 -35.85 -17.69
CA ALA A 460 4.94 -36.98 -18.23
C ALA A 460 5.20 -38.25 -17.41
N ILE A 461 6.45 -38.47 -16.98
CA ILE A 461 6.82 -39.58 -16.09
C ILE A 461 6.14 -39.44 -14.72
N ALA A 462 6.15 -38.23 -14.15
CA ALA A 462 5.47 -37.95 -12.88
C ALA A 462 3.95 -38.18 -12.95
N GLY A 463 3.31 -37.79 -14.07
CA GLY A 463 1.88 -38.03 -14.29
C GLY A 463 1.52 -39.52 -14.38
N ILE A 464 2.40 -40.35 -14.95
CA ILE A 464 2.21 -41.79 -15.04
C ILE A 464 2.36 -42.45 -13.67
N ILE A 465 3.40 -42.08 -12.91
CA ILE A 465 3.59 -42.58 -11.54
C ILE A 465 2.37 -42.24 -10.68
N ALA A 466 1.84 -41.01 -10.79
CA ALA A 466 0.63 -40.61 -10.08
C ALA A 466 -0.61 -41.44 -10.48
N ALA A 467 -0.81 -41.66 -11.79
CA ALA A 467 -1.94 -42.47 -12.28
C ALA A 467 -1.84 -43.95 -11.85
N SER A 468 -0.64 -44.53 -11.87
CA SER A 468 -0.38 -45.90 -11.41
C SER A 468 -0.60 -46.05 -9.91
N ILE A 469 -0.19 -45.07 -9.08
CA ILE A 469 -0.44 -45.06 -7.63
C ILE A 469 -1.94 -44.98 -7.33
N VAL A 470 -2.68 -44.13 -8.05
CA VAL A 470 -4.14 -44.02 -7.90
C VAL A 470 -4.84 -45.32 -8.29
N SER A 471 -4.41 -45.97 -9.37
CA SER A 471 -4.95 -47.27 -9.79
C SER A 471 -4.64 -48.38 -8.79
N LEU A 472 -3.44 -48.40 -8.19
CA LEU A 472 -3.06 -49.35 -7.14
C LEU A 472 -3.85 -49.12 -5.85
N GLY A 473 -4.08 -47.86 -5.48
CA GLY A 473 -4.91 -47.49 -4.33
C GLY A 473 -6.36 -47.95 -4.47
N ILE A 474 -6.93 -47.84 -5.68
CA ILE A 474 -8.28 -48.34 -5.97
C ILE A 474 -8.32 -49.88 -5.88
N PHE A 475 -7.30 -50.58 -6.39
CA PHE A 475 -7.20 -52.03 -6.29
C PHE A 475 -7.08 -52.53 -4.84
N LEU A 476 -6.23 -51.90 -4.03
CA LEU A 476 -6.07 -52.22 -2.61
C LEU A 476 -7.33 -51.89 -1.80
N TYR A 477 -8.04 -50.82 -2.15
CA TYR A 477 -9.35 -50.50 -1.55
C TYR A 477 -10.40 -51.57 -1.88
N SER A 478 -10.41 -52.08 -3.11
CA SER A 478 -11.29 -53.20 -3.50
C SER A 478 -10.96 -54.49 -2.74
N LEU A 479 -9.68 -54.80 -2.51
CA LEU A 479 -9.26 -55.95 -1.69
C LEU A 479 -9.66 -55.79 -0.21
N LYS A 480 -9.56 -54.58 0.34
CA LYS A 480 -10.03 -54.25 1.71
C LYS A 480 -11.55 -54.37 1.84
N TYR A 481 -12.29 -53.95 0.81
CA TYR A 481 -13.76 -54.03 0.79
C TYR A 481 -14.28 -55.47 0.70
N MET A 482 -13.45 -56.41 0.20
CA MET A 482 -13.75 -57.85 0.20
C MET A 482 -13.42 -58.57 1.52
N GLY A 483 -12.90 -57.87 2.54
CA GLY A 483 -12.98 -58.32 3.95
C GLY A 483 -12.03 -59.44 4.40
N ILE A 484 -10.81 -59.60 3.85
CA ILE A 484 -9.97 -60.79 4.13
C ILE A 484 -8.83 -60.60 5.16
N ALA A 485 -8.53 -59.40 5.68
CA ALA A 485 -7.32 -59.22 6.53
C ALA A 485 -7.50 -58.79 8.01
N ASN A 486 -8.60 -58.09 8.39
CA ASN A 486 -8.69 -57.45 9.73
C ASN A 486 -9.67 -58.09 10.73
N PHE A 487 -10.32 -59.20 10.35
CA PHE A 487 -11.31 -59.88 11.19
C PHE A 487 -10.68 -60.88 12.19
N TRP A 488 -9.58 -61.56 11.81
CA TRP A 488 -8.96 -62.60 12.64
C TRP A 488 -8.02 -62.08 13.74
N LEU A 489 -7.43 -60.89 13.59
CA LEU A 489 -6.50 -60.30 14.58
C LEU A 489 -7.22 -59.63 15.77
N ASN A 490 -8.43 -59.10 15.58
CA ASN A 490 -9.19 -58.43 16.65
C ASN A 490 -9.97 -59.43 17.54
N ILE A 491 -10.32 -60.60 17.03
CA ILE A 491 -10.95 -61.67 17.83
C ILE A 491 -9.95 -62.31 18.80
N LEU A 492 -8.68 -62.46 18.39
CA LEU A 492 -7.62 -62.99 19.27
C LEU A 492 -7.23 -62.02 20.40
N ALA A 493 -7.24 -60.71 20.14
CA ALA A 493 -6.96 -59.69 21.17
C ALA A 493 -8.09 -59.56 22.21
N GLY A 494 -9.36 -59.72 21.80
CA GLY A 494 -10.51 -59.69 22.71
C GLY A 494 -10.61 -60.91 23.63
N ILE A 495 -10.23 -62.09 23.14
CA ILE A 495 -10.20 -63.33 23.94
C ILE A 495 -9.08 -63.24 25.01
N PHE A 496 -7.93 -62.65 24.68
CA PHE A 496 -6.82 -62.47 25.62
C PHE A 496 -7.16 -61.50 26.78
N ALA A 497 -7.83 -60.38 26.49
CA ALA A 497 -8.25 -59.41 27.51
C ALA A 497 -9.31 -59.97 28.49
N PHE A 498 -10.17 -60.87 28.01
CA PHE A 498 -11.20 -61.52 28.84
C PHE A 498 -10.61 -62.53 29.85
N PHE A 499 -9.55 -63.27 29.48
CA PHE A 499 -8.88 -64.20 30.39
C PHE A 499 -8.02 -63.51 31.46
N VAL A 500 -7.44 -62.34 31.17
CA VAL A 500 -6.70 -61.52 32.15
C VAL A 500 -7.62 -60.96 33.23
N LEU A 501 -8.85 -60.57 32.87
CA LEU A 501 -9.87 -60.08 33.82
C LEU A 501 -10.36 -61.18 34.77
N ILE A 502 -10.55 -62.41 34.27
CA ILE A 502 -10.97 -63.57 35.06
C ILE A 502 -9.85 -64.02 36.02
N ALA A 503 -8.58 -64.00 35.58
CA ALA A 503 -7.44 -64.32 36.43
C ALA A 503 -7.25 -63.31 37.58
N SER A 504 -7.52 -62.02 37.32
CA SER A 504 -7.40 -60.94 38.31
C SER A 504 -8.47 -61.02 39.41
N VAL A 505 -9.68 -61.46 39.08
CA VAL A 505 -10.78 -61.68 40.04
C VAL A 505 -10.58 -62.95 40.87
N MET A 506 -9.89 -63.96 40.33
CA MET A 506 -9.53 -65.17 41.07
C MET A 506 -8.32 -64.98 42.01
N LEU A 507 -7.36 -64.11 41.65
CA LEU A 507 -6.16 -63.85 42.46
C LEU A 507 -6.39 -62.94 43.69
N VAL A 508 -7.44 -62.10 43.69
CA VAL A 508 -7.76 -61.21 44.83
C VAL A 508 -8.60 -61.90 45.90
N ASN A 509 -9.19 -63.08 45.62
CA ASN A 509 -10.06 -63.79 46.56
C ASN A 509 -9.39 -64.96 47.30
N ASP A 510 -8.12 -65.25 47.05
CA ASP A 510 -7.40 -66.38 47.66
C ASP A 510 -6.54 -65.99 48.88
N HIS A 511 -6.47 -64.70 49.23
CA HIS A 511 -5.58 -64.23 50.30
C HIS A 511 -6.25 -63.98 51.67
N GLN A 512 -7.55 -64.27 51.83
CA GLN A 512 -8.27 -64.05 53.12
C GLN A 512 -9.15 -65.21 53.61
N VAL A 513 -9.02 -66.44 53.08
CA VAL A 513 -9.77 -67.62 53.59
C VAL A 513 -8.85 -68.75 54.08
N ALA A 514 -7.70 -68.39 54.65
CA ALA A 514 -6.79 -69.35 55.29
C ALA A 514 -6.99 -69.52 56.82
N HIS A 515 -7.83 -68.72 57.48
CA HIS A 515 -8.04 -68.83 58.94
C HIS A 515 -9.49 -68.61 59.38
N ALA A 516 -10.36 -69.60 59.14
CA ALA A 516 -11.55 -69.88 59.97
C ALA A 516 -12.26 -71.13 59.42
N GLY A 517 -12.03 -72.28 60.06
CA GLY A 517 -12.69 -73.54 59.73
C GLY A 517 -14.20 -73.47 59.94
N GLY A 518 -14.95 -73.22 58.87
CA GLY A 518 -16.40 -73.21 58.86
C GLY A 518 -16.96 -72.96 57.46
N ARG A 519 -17.53 -74.00 56.84
CA ARG A 519 -18.12 -73.94 55.48
C ARG A 519 -19.40 -73.09 55.49
N LEU A 520 -19.24 -71.81 55.17
CA LEU A 520 -20.32 -70.90 54.79
C LEU A 520 -20.42 -70.92 53.26
N THR A 521 -21.62 -71.04 52.70
CA THR A 521 -21.81 -71.08 51.24
C THR A 521 -21.41 -69.73 50.59
N PRO A 522 -20.90 -69.74 49.34
CA PRO A 522 -20.42 -68.54 48.65
C PRO A 522 -21.46 -67.41 48.59
N TRP A 523 -22.73 -67.77 48.42
CA TRP A 523 -23.86 -66.85 48.38
C TRP A 523 -24.14 -66.15 49.71
N GLN A 524 -23.96 -66.87 50.82
CA GLN A 524 -24.20 -66.35 52.18
C GLN A 524 -23.04 -65.46 52.66
N ARG A 525 -21.81 -65.71 52.19
CA ARG A 525 -20.66 -64.80 52.38
C ARG A 525 -20.82 -63.50 51.58
N CYS A 526 -21.36 -63.59 50.36
CA CYS A 526 -21.64 -62.45 49.50
C CYS A 526 -22.74 -61.55 50.08
N LYS A 527 -23.88 -62.12 50.51
CA LYS A 527 -25.03 -61.34 51.01
C LYS A 527 -24.78 -60.58 52.33
N ARG A 528 -24.00 -61.14 53.26
CA ARG A 528 -23.71 -60.49 54.55
C ARG A 528 -22.59 -59.45 54.48
N ALA A 529 -21.61 -59.64 53.59
CA ALA A 529 -20.60 -58.63 53.31
C ALA A 529 -21.20 -57.40 52.62
N ILE A 530 -22.10 -57.62 51.65
CA ILE A 530 -22.75 -56.53 50.90
C ILE A 530 -23.70 -55.69 51.77
N ALA A 531 -24.44 -56.28 52.70
CA ALA A 531 -25.47 -55.55 53.45
C ALA A 531 -24.95 -54.63 54.58
N LEU A 532 -23.81 -54.97 55.20
CA LEU A 532 -23.23 -54.17 56.30
C LEU A 532 -22.16 -53.17 55.84
N THR A 533 -21.58 -53.36 54.65
CA THR A 533 -20.69 -52.35 54.04
C THR A 533 -21.45 -51.34 53.20
N ARG A 534 -22.61 -51.69 52.61
CA ARG A 534 -23.30 -50.78 51.67
C ARG A 534 -23.60 -49.40 52.26
N ASP A 535 -24.17 -49.33 53.45
CA ASP A 535 -24.71 -48.05 53.92
C ASP A 535 -23.62 -47.16 54.58
N CYS A 536 -22.60 -47.75 55.23
CA CYS A 536 -21.40 -47.01 55.68
C CYS A 536 -20.43 -46.67 54.52
N VAL A 537 -20.30 -47.53 53.50
CA VAL A 537 -19.49 -47.24 52.31
C VAL A 537 -20.18 -46.18 51.47
N ILE A 538 -21.51 -46.18 51.29
CA ILE A 538 -22.19 -45.15 50.49
C ILE A 538 -22.01 -43.76 51.10
N ASP A 539 -22.09 -43.60 52.42
CA ASP A 539 -21.95 -42.28 53.05
C ASP A 539 -20.49 -41.84 53.16
N ALA A 540 -19.55 -42.76 53.40
CA ALA A 540 -18.11 -42.49 53.32
C ALA A 540 -17.64 -42.22 51.89
N VAL A 541 -18.19 -42.91 50.89
CA VAL A 541 -17.95 -42.70 49.44
C VAL A 541 -18.55 -41.38 49.02
N LYS A 542 -19.76 -41.00 49.44
CA LYS A 542 -20.31 -39.68 49.10
C LYS A 542 -19.48 -38.54 49.69
N GLY A 543 -19.05 -38.66 50.95
CA GLY A 543 -18.16 -37.67 51.58
C GLY A 543 -16.79 -37.61 50.90
N PHE A 544 -16.14 -38.76 50.70
CA PHE A 544 -14.84 -38.87 50.04
C PHE A 544 -14.88 -38.44 48.58
N PHE A 545 -15.89 -38.83 47.81
CA PHE A 545 -16.08 -38.38 46.43
C PHE A 545 -16.49 -36.92 46.38
N ALA A 546 -17.20 -36.33 47.34
CA ALA A 546 -17.45 -34.89 47.32
C ALA A 546 -16.17 -34.09 47.59
N THR A 547 -15.35 -34.53 48.55
CA THR A 547 -14.07 -33.88 48.87
C THR A 547 -13.03 -34.09 47.76
N ILE A 548 -12.94 -35.30 47.20
CA ILE A 548 -12.11 -35.58 46.03
C ILE A 548 -12.67 -34.90 44.80
N TRP A 549 -13.99 -34.86 44.58
CA TRP A 549 -14.56 -34.19 43.42
C TRP A 549 -14.29 -32.70 43.48
N ASN A 550 -14.37 -32.06 44.64
CA ASN A 550 -14.01 -30.66 44.78
C ASN A 550 -12.49 -30.46 44.63
N ALA A 551 -11.65 -31.28 45.27
CA ALA A 551 -10.18 -31.17 45.12
C ALA A 551 -9.70 -31.50 43.70
N VAL A 552 -10.33 -32.46 43.03
CA VAL A 552 -10.10 -32.81 41.63
C VAL A 552 -10.68 -31.76 40.73
N TRP A 553 -11.83 -31.15 41.04
CA TRP A 553 -12.38 -30.07 40.23
C TRP A 553 -11.51 -28.83 40.32
N ASP A 554 -11.04 -28.46 41.51
CA ASP A 554 -10.13 -27.35 41.75
C ASP A 554 -8.77 -27.63 41.06
N PHE A 555 -8.21 -28.84 41.24
CA PHE A 555 -7.00 -29.26 40.53
C PHE A 555 -7.20 -29.32 39.01
N VAL A 556 -8.35 -29.80 38.53
CA VAL A 556 -8.69 -29.83 37.10
C VAL A 556 -8.90 -28.42 36.59
N THR A 557 -9.48 -27.48 37.34
CA THR A 557 -9.60 -26.09 36.89
C THR A 557 -8.27 -25.36 36.91
N ASP A 558 -7.40 -25.65 37.87
CA ASP A 558 -6.05 -25.07 37.96
C ASP A 558 -5.15 -25.65 36.87
N VAL A 559 -5.12 -26.97 36.72
CA VAL A 559 -4.44 -27.66 35.60
C VAL A 559 -5.07 -27.27 34.28
N TRP A 560 -6.38 -27.07 34.19
CA TRP A 560 -7.03 -26.57 32.98
C TRP A 560 -6.65 -25.12 32.72
N SER A 561 -6.51 -24.26 33.72
CA SER A 561 -6.08 -22.87 33.52
C SER A 561 -4.62 -22.78 33.08
N VAL A 562 -3.75 -23.63 33.64
CA VAL A 562 -2.33 -23.74 33.27
C VAL A 562 -2.19 -24.40 31.90
N CYS A 563 -2.90 -25.51 31.66
CA CYS A 563 -2.95 -26.18 30.35
C CYS A 563 -3.60 -25.27 29.31
N TRP A 564 -4.62 -24.49 29.65
CA TRP A 564 -5.25 -23.54 28.73
C TRP A 564 -4.34 -22.35 28.48
N GLY A 565 -3.63 -21.85 29.49
CA GLY A 565 -2.59 -20.83 29.33
C GLY A 565 -1.41 -21.34 28.49
N PHE A 566 -1.02 -22.60 28.65
CA PHE A 566 0.00 -23.26 27.84
C PHE A 566 -0.50 -23.54 26.43
N VAL A 567 -1.72 -24.06 26.26
CA VAL A 567 -2.37 -24.26 24.95
C VAL A 567 -2.58 -22.93 24.26
N CYS A 568 -2.90 -21.83 24.96
CA CYS A 568 -3.01 -20.50 24.38
C CYS A 568 -1.64 -19.95 24.00
N ARG A 569 -0.60 -20.13 24.82
CA ARG A 569 0.77 -19.72 24.47
C ARG A 569 1.33 -20.53 23.31
N VAL A 570 1.16 -21.85 23.31
CA VAL A 570 1.51 -22.76 22.21
C VAL A 570 0.66 -22.47 20.99
N ALA A 571 -0.65 -22.22 21.13
CA ALA A 571 -1.51 -21.84 20.01
C ALA A 571 -1.13 -20.47 19.47
N GLN A 572 -0.75 -19.49 20.30
CA GLN A 572 -0.25 -18.19 19.86
C GLN A 572 1.12 -18.30 19.19
N TYR A 573 2.01 -19.14 19.71
CA TYR A 573 3.32 -19.42 19.12
C TYR A 573 3.17 -20.16 17.78
N CYS A 574 2.40 -21.25 17.76
CA CYS A 574 2.01 -21.99 16.56
C CYS A 574 1.26 -21.08 15.59
N TRP A 575 0.39 -20.18 16.06
CA TRP A 575 -0.31 -19.22 15.22
C TRP A 575 0.65 -18.19 14.63
N ARG A 576 1.61 -17.67 15.41
CA ARG A 576 2.68 -16.80 14.88
C ARG A 576 3.50 -17.52 13.83
N LYS A 577 3.93 -18.76 14.09
CA LYS A 577 4.67 -19.59 13.12
C LYS A 577 3.82 -19.95 11.90
N VAL A 578 2.53 -20.23 12.06
CA VAL A 578 1.57 -20.50 10.99
C VAL A 578 1.31 -19.24 10.17
N VAL A 579 1.16 -18.06 10.78
CA VAL A 579 1.02 -16.77 10.09
C VAL A 579 2.30 -16.42 9.33
N LEU A 580 3.48 -16.66 9.92
CA LEU A 580 4.78 -16.50 9.25
C LEU A 580 4.95 -17.49 8.10
N LEU A 581 4.51 -18.74 8.28
CA LEU A 581 4.48 -19.77 7.24
C LEU A 581 3.51 -19.39 6.13
N PHE A 582 2.30 -18.91 6.45
CA PHE A 582 1.34 -18.42 5.47
C PHE A 582 1.83 -17.16 4.77
N ARG A 583 2.57 -16.25 5.44
CA ARG A 583 3.23 -15.11 4.79
C ARG A 583 4.36 -15.57 3.85
N ARG A 584 5.18 -16.52 4.26
CA ARG A 584 6.24 -17.12 3.40
C ARG A 584 5.63 -17.88 2.22
N ILE A 585 4.58 -18.67 2.43
CA ILE A 585 3.82 -19.35 1.39
C ILE A 585 3.16 -18.32 0.49
N GLN A 586 2.52 -17.28 1.04
CA GLN A 586 1.91 -16.23 0.26
C GLN A 586 2.94 -15.50 -0.61
N TRP A 587 4.13 -15.20 -0.10
CA TRP A 587 5.21 -14.59 -0.89
C TRP A 587 5.75 -15.53 -1.96
N LYS A 588 5.96 -16.82 -1.65
CA LYS A 588 6.43 -17.82 -2.63
C LYS A 588 5.38 -18.18 -3.67
N VAL A 589 4.10 -18.12 -3.30
CA VAL A 589 2.97 -18.53 -4.15
C VAL A 589 2.32 -17.33 -4.85
N SER A 590 2.44 -16.09 -4.36
CA SER A 590 1.83 -14.91 -4.98
C SER A 590 2.31 -14.68 -6.41
N GLY A 591 3.61 -14.79 -6.68
CA GLY A 591 4.17 -14.70 -8.04
C GLY A 591 3.63 -15.79 -8.98
N PRO A 592 3.73 -17.08 -8.61
CA PRO A 592 3.14 -18.17 -9.37
C PRO A 592 1.61 -18.09 -9.51
N LEU A 593 0.88 -17.66 -8.47
CA LEU A 593 -0.58 -17.44 -8.51
C LEU A 593 -0.93 -16.28 -9.43
N LEU A 594 -0.16 -15.18 -9.45
CA LEU A 594 -0.37 -14.10 -10.42
C LEU A 594 -0.12 -14.61 -11.84
N LYS A 595 0.94 -15.38 -12.08
CA LYS A 595 1.21 -16.03 -13.37
C LYS A 595 0.11 -17.02 -13.76
N ALA A 596 -0.39 -17.81 -12.83
CA ALA A 596 -1.47 -18.77 -13.04
C ALA A 596 -2.81 -18.04 -13.27
N TRP A 597 -3.06 -16.94 -12.54
CA TRP A 597 -4.22 -16.07 -12.71
C TRP A 597 -4.20 -15.37 -14.05
N ARG A 598 -3.02 -15.07 -14.64
CA ARG A 598 -2.94 -14.59 -16.02
C ARG A 598 -3.49 -15.61 -17.03
N ASN A 599 -3.53 -16.91 -16.72
CA ASN A 599 -4.09 -17.91 -17.61
C ASN A 599 -5.63 -17.82 -17.67
N PRO A 600 -6.22 -17.53 -18.84
CA PRO A 600 -7.67 -17.36 -18.98
C PRO A 600 -8.44 -18.65 -18.67
N ILE A 601 -7.84 -19.83 -18.85
CA ILE A 601 -8.48 -21.12 -18.54
C ILE A 601 -8.70 -21.29 -17.04
N LEU A 602 -7.71 -20.89 -16.23
CA LEU A 602 -7.79 -20.97 -14.78
C LEU A 602 -8.84 -19.99 -14.23
N ARG A 603 -8.87 -18.75 -14.75
CA ARG A 603 -9.91 -17.77 -14.39
C ARG A 603 -11.32 -18.28 -14.69
N VAL A 604 -11.52 -18.85 -15.88
CA VAL A 604 -12.81 -19.45 -16.27
C VAL A 604 -13.16 -20.65 -15.38
N ALA A 605 -12.20 -21.52 -15.05
CA ALA A 605 -12.43 -22.66 -14.17
C ALA A 605 -12.83 -22.25 -12.74
N ILE A 606 -12.15 -21.24 -12.17
CA ILE A 606 -12.44 -20.72 -10.83
C ILE A 606 -13.85 -20.10 -10.76
N ILE A 607 -14.32 -19.50 -11.85
CA ILE A 607 -15.67 -18.90 -11.93
C ILE A 607 -16.74 -19.96 -12.24
N ALA A 608 -16.43 -20.96 -13.05
CA ALA A 608 -17.35 -22.06 -13.36
C ALA A 608 -17.60 -22.97 -12.14
N LEU A 609 -16.63 -23.07 -11.23
CA LEU A 609 -16.69 -23.95 -10.06
C LEU A 609 -17.86 -23.59 -9.10
N PRO A 610 -18.07 -22.33 -8.66
CA PRO A 610 -19.25 -21.94 -7.88
C PRO A 610 -20.59 -22.25 -8.56
N VAL A 611 -20.69 -22.07 -9.88
CA VAL A 611 -21.91 -22.35 -10.65
C VAL A 611 -22.18 -23.85 -10.69
N ALA A 612 -21.15 -24.67 -10.89
CA ALA A 612 -21.27 -26.12 -10.86
C ALA A 612 -21.65 -26.65 -9.47
N ILE A 613 -21.06 -26.07 -8.41
CA ILE A 613 -21.45 -26.37 -7.02
C ILE A 613 -22.93 -26.02 -6.79
N LEU A 614 -23.40 -24.88 -7.30
CA LEU A 614 -24.79 -24.46 -7.16
C LEU A 614 -25.77 -25.40 -7.90
N LEU A 615 -25.41 -25.87 -9.10
CA LEU A 615 -26.19 -26.87 -9.83
C LEU A 615 -26.24 -28.22 -9.09
N VAL A 616 -25.14 -28.62 -8.46
CA VAL A 616 -25.06 -29.82 -7.62
C VAL A 616 -25.95 -29.69 -6.39
N ILE A 617 -25.95 -28.52 -5.73
CA ILE A 617 -26.81 -28.22 -4.58
C ILE A 617 -28.28 -28.32 -4.97
N ILE A 618 -28.67 -27.69 -6.08
CA ILE A 618 -30.05 -27.74 -6.59
C ILE A 618 -30.46 -29.19 -6.89
N TYR A 619 -29.58 -29.96 -7.53
CA TYR A 619 -29.83 -31.38 -7.83
C TYR A 619 -30.01 -32.21 -6.55
N ALA A 620 -29.17 -32.01 -5.54
CA ALA A 620 -29.28 -32.69 -4.24
C ALA A 620 -30.59 -32.32 -3.51
N LEU A 621 -30.99 -31.05 -3.57
CA LEU A 621 -32.27 -30.55 -3.05
C LEU A 621 -33.47 -31.25 -3.70
N ILE A 622 -33.49 -31.30 -5.04
CA ILE A 622 -34.61 -31.86 -5.81
C ILE A 622 -34.72 -33.39 -5.62
N THR A 623 -33.59 -34.10 -5.57
CA THR A 623 -33.60 -35.57 -5.67
C THR A 623 -33.54 -36.31 -4.34
N LYS A 624 -33.02 -35.69 -3.27
CA LYS A 624 -32.68 -36.40 -2.03
C LYS A 624 -33.10 -35.72 -0.73
N ALA A 625 -33.37 -34.41 -0.72
CA ALA A 625 -33.67 -33.69 0.52
C ALA A 625 -34.96 -34.18 1.21
N GLY A 626 -35.95 -34.65 0.45
CA GLY A 626 -37.17 -35.25 1.02
C GLY A 626 -36.96 -36.58 1.75
N ALA A 627 -35.84 -37.29 1.49
CA ALA A 627 -35.60 -38.63 2.04
C ALA A 627 -34.83 -38.62 3.38
N TYR A 628 -34.12 -37.54 3.72
CA TYR A 628 -33.28 -37.45 4.92
C TYR A 628 -33.86 -36.56 6.03
N GLY A 629 -35.00 -35.91 5.77
CA GLY A 629 -35.72 -35.07 6.74
C GLY A 629 -35.82 -33.61 6.34
N TRP A 630 -36.92 -32.96 6.72
CA TRP A 630 -37.26 -31.59 6.32
C TRP A 630 -36.22 -30.54 6.77
N TRP A 631 -35.49 -30.79 7.87
CA TRP A 631 -34.45 -29.89 8.37
C TRP A 631 -33.21 -29.84 7.48
N VAL A 632 -32.85 -30.96 6.81
CA VAL A 632 -31.76 -30.98 5.83
C VAL A 632 -32.14 -30.14 4.61
N ALA A 633 -33.39 -30.25 4.16
CA ALA A 633 -33.92 -29.41 3.08
C ALA A 633 -33.86 -27.91 3.45
N LEU A 634 -34.20 -27.56 4.70
CA LEU A 634 -34.13 -26.19 5.21
C LEU A 634 -32.68 -25.65 5.22
N ILE A 635 -31.71 -26.43 5.72
CA ILE A 635 -30.30 -26.03 5.73
C ILE A 635 -29.78 -25.82 4.31
N VAL A 636 -30.07 -26.73 3.39
CA VAL A 636 -29.61 -26.61 2.00
C VAL A 636 -30.29 -25.44 1.29
N ALA A 637 -31.57 -25.15 1.58
CA ALA A 637 -32.27 -23.98 1.08
C ALA A 637 -31.66 -22.66 1.59
N LEU A 638 -31.31 -22.59 2.89
CA LEU A 638 -30.63 -21.42 3.47
C LEU A 638 -29.24 -21.21 2.87
N LEU A 639 -28.49 -22.29 2.63
CA LEU A 639 -27.19 -22.24 1.96
C LEU A 639 -27.31 -21.74 0.51
N LEU A 640 -28.31 -22.22 -0.23
CA LEU A 640 -28.60 -21.73 -1.59
C LEU A 640 -28.92 -20.23 -1.56
N LEU A 641 -29.73 -19.79 -0.59
CA LEU A 641 -30.10 -18.39 -0.43
C LEU A 641 -28.89 -17.51 -0.10
N ALA A 642 -28.00 -17.97 0.79
CA ALA A 642 -26.74 -17.29 1.08
C ALA A 642 -25.84 -17.17 -0.17
N LEU A 643 -25.74 -18.23 -0.98
CA LEU A 643 -24.95 -18.23 -2.21
C LEU A 643 -25.53 -17.28 -3.27
N LEU A 644 -26.87 -17.21 -3.38
CA LEU A 644 -27.55 -16.25 -4.25
C LEU A 644 -27.37 -14.81 -3.77
N VAL A 645 -27.39 -14.55 -2.46
CA VAL A 645 -27.07 -13.23 -1.89
C VAL A 645 -25.64 -12.82 -2.22
N VAL A 646 -24.67 -13.74 -2.07
CA VAL A 646 -23.27 -13.50 -2.47
C VAL A 646 -23.20 -13.19 -3.98
N ALA A 647 -23.80 -14.00 -4.83
CA ALA A 647 -23.83 -13.75 -6.28
C ALA A 647 -24.48 -12.40 -6.63
N TRP A 648 -25.54 -12.01 -5.93
CA TRP A 648 -26.24 -10.73 -6.11
C TRP A 648 -25.41 -9.52 -5.65
N ILE A 649 -24.68 -9.64 -4.53
CA ILE A 649 -23.74 -8.61 -4.04
C ILE A 649 -22.62 -8.39 -5.06
N TYR A 650 -22.09 -9.49 -5.62
CA TYR A 650 -21.00 -9.44 -6.60
C TYR A 650 -21.48 -9.24 -8.05
N ARG A 651 -22.79 -9.08 -8.30
CA ARG A 651 -23.36 -9.03 -9.66
C ARG A 651 -22.73 -7.98 -10.57
N LYS A 652 -22.37 -6.80 -10.04
CA LYS A 652 -21.72 -5.73 -10.82
C LYS A 652 -20.30 -6.11 -11.23
N LYS A 653 -19.53 -6.76 -10.35
CA LYS A 653 -18.17 -7.22 -10.62
C LYS A 653 -18.17 -8.41 -11.59
N ILE A 654 -19.07 -9.38 -11.38
CA ILE A 654 -19.26 -10.51 -12.29
C ILE A 654 -19.73 -10.02 -13.66
N LYS A 655 -20.69 -9.08 -13.73
CA LYS A 655 -21.15 -8.49 -15.00
C LYS A 655 -20.02 -7.76 -15.72
N ARG A 656 -19.27 -6.87 -15.05
CA ARG A 656 -18.11 -6.19 -15.67
C ARG A 656 -17.10 -7.19 -16.20
N PHE A 657 -16.70 -8.16 -15.39
CA PHE A 657 -15.74 -9.18 -15.78
C PHE A 657 -16.22 -10.05 -16.95
N VAL A 658 -17.47 -10.53 -16.91
CA VAL A 658 -18.06 -11.34 -17.98
C VAL A 658 -18.15 -10.53 -19.28
N VAL A 659 -18.57 -9.26 -19.21
CA VAL A 659 -18.67 -8.38 -20.37
C VAL A 659 -17.29 -7.99 -20.92
N GLN A 660 -16.35 -7.62 -20.05
CA GLN A 660 -15.02 -7.11 -20.42
C GLN A 660 -14.00 -8.20 -20.76
N GLU A 661 -14.04 -9.39 -20.15
CA GLU A 661 -13.05 -10.45 -20.42
C GLU A 661 -13.61 -11.62 -21.23
N LEU A 662 -14.89 -11.97 -21.05
CA LEU A 662 -15.49 -13.13 -21.72
C LEU A 662 -16.11 -12.79 -23.09
N PHE A 663 -16.66 -11.58 -23.23
CA PHE A 663 -17.43 -11.18 -24.42
C PHE A 663 -16.75 -10.17 -25.35
N MET A 664 -15.75 -9.38 -24.93
CA MET A 664 -15.03 -8.46 -25.83
C MET A 664 -13.57 -8.25 -25.44
N PRO A 665 -12.57 -8.58 -26.28
CA PRO A 665 -11.28 -7.93 -26.21
C PRO A 665 -11.41 -6.51 -26.80
N MET A 666 -11.48 -5.50 -25.93
CA MET A 666 -11.47 -4.06 -26.30
C MET A 666 -10.41 -3.65 -27.34
N PRO A 667 -9.18 -4.23 -27.39
CA PRO A 667 -8.17 -3.76 -28.35
C PRO A 667 -8.59 -3.93 -29.81
N GLN A 668 -9.38 -4.95 -30.15
CA GLN A 668 -9.66 -5.30 -31.54
C GLN A 668 -10.81 -4.51 -32.18
N LEU A 669 -11.58 -3.76 -31.37
CA LEU A 669 -12.65 -2.88 -31.84
C LEU A 669 -12.16 -1.43 -32.03
N MET A 670 -11.09 -1.02 -31.34
CA MET A 670 -10.47 0.29 -31.57
C MET A 670 -9.59 0.31 -32.83
N ASP A 671 -9.02 -0.82 -33.22
CA ASP A 671 -8.27 -0.98 -34.50
C ASP A 671 -9.12 -0.83 -35.77
N ALA A 672 -10.45 -0.67 -35.67
CA ALA A 672 -11.37 -0.65 -36.81
C ALA A 672 -11.75 0.76 -37.30
N GLY A 673 -11.27 1.82 -36.64
CA GLY A 673 -11.36 3.21 -37.12
C GLY A 673 -9.97 3.81 -37.11
N MET A 674 -9.47 4.20 -38.28
CA MET A 674 -8.09 4.66 -38.50
C MET A 674 -7.68 5.79 -37.55
N MET A 675 -6.88 5.46 -36.53
CA MET A 675 -5.96 6.36 -35.85
C MET A 675 -4.60 5.65 -35.83
N PRO A 676 -3.46 6.36 -36.02
CA PRO A 676 -2.16 5.78 -35.72
C PRO A 676 -2.20 5.22 -34.29
N PRO A 677 -1.58 4.05 -34.01
CA PRO A 677 -1.68 3.44 -32.69
C PRO A 677 -1.12 4.42 -31.65
N LEU A 678 -1.99 5.02 -30.84
CA LEU A 678 -1.56 5.79 -29.68
C LEU A 678 -0.70 4.85 -28.84
N ASP A 679 0.57 5.20 -28.70
CA ASP A 679 1.42 4.57 -27.71
C ASP A 679 0.86 4.97 -26.33
N MET A 680 0.52 3.97 -25.52
CA MET A 680 -0.04 4.16 -24.18
C MET A 680 0.94 3.72 -23.09
N GLU A 681 2.07 3.12 -23.45
CA GLU A 681 2.92 2.37 -22.50
C GLU A 681 4.33 2.95 -22.36
N THR A 682 4.83 3.71 -23.33
CA THR A 682 6.21 4.21 -23.28
C THR A 682 6.36 5.36 -22.28
N GLU A 683 7.21 5.21 -21.26
CA GLU A 683 7.38 6.23 -20.20
C GLU A 683 8.26 7.42 -20.62
N TRP A 684 8.98 7.34 -21.73
CA TRP A 684 9.89 8.37 -22.23
C TRP A 684 9.39 8.99 -23.55
N PHE A 685 9.83 10.21 -23.85
CA PHE A 685 9.55 10.94 -25.09
C PHE A 685 10.86 11.50 -25.66
N ASN A 686 10.87 11.82 -26.96
CA ASN A 686 12.02 12.48 -27.57
C ASN A 686 11.97 13.98 -27.24
N GLN A 687 12.98 14.50 -26.55
CA GLN A 687 13.08 15.92 -26.24
C GLN A 687 13.47 16.72 -27.51
N ILE A 688 12.91 17.92 -27.66
CA ILE A 688 13.22 18.86 -28.74
C ILE A 688 13.86 20.08 -28.08
N ASP A 689 15.17 20.25 -28.25
CA ASP A 689 15.94 21.30 -27.58
C ASP A 689 16.06 22.59 -28.41
N GLU A 690 15.89 22.50 -29.73
CA GLU A 690 16.01 23.64 -30.63
C GLU A 690 14.63 24.25 -30.90
N SER A 691 14.48 25.54 -30.53
CA SER A 691 13.33 26.35 -30.92
C SER A 691 13.67 27.25 -32.11
N SER A 692 12.68 27.51 -32.96
CA SER A 692 12.79 28.36 -34.14
C SER A 692 11.83 29.52 -34.05
N GLN A 693 12.24 30.72 -34.45
CA GLN A 693 11.37 31.89 -34.43
C GLN A 693 10.49 31.94 -35.68
N ILE A 694 9.26 32.45 -35.52
CA ILE A 694 8.28 32.65 -36.59
C ILE A 694 7.98 34.14 -36.77
N GLU A 695 7.79 34.54 -38.03
CA GLU A 695 7.35 35.88 -38.38
C GLU A 695 5.81 36.01 -38.31
N PRO A 696 5.27 37.14 -37.85
CA PRO A 696 3.84 37.37 -37.78
C PRO A 696 3.20 37.50 -39.18
N ASP A 697 2.00 36.96 -39.35
CA ASP A 697 1.16 37.18 -40.51
C ASP A 697 0.25 38.38 -40.28
N GLN A 698 0.70 39.55 -40.74
CA GLN A 698 -0.02 40.81 -40.57
C GLN A 698 -1.41 40.79 -41.21
N GLN A 699 -1.59 40.08 -42.32
CA GLN A 699 -2.87 40.03 -43.02
C GLN A 699 -3.91 39.26 -42.18
N MET A 700 -3.50 38.14 -41.58
CA MET A 700 -4.36 37.38 -40.67
C MET A 700 -4.67 38.19 -39.40
N MET A 701 -3.68 38.91 -38.85
CA MET A 701 -3.91 39.78 -37.70
C MET A 701 -4.95 40.85 -38.00
N ASP A 702 -4.84 41.56 -39.12
CA ASP A 702 -5.78 42.61 -39.51
C ASP A 702 -7.21 42.06 -39.71
N GLU A 703 -7.35 40.82 -40.20
CA GLU A 703 -8.64 40.13 -40.35
C GLU A 703 -9.27 39.77 -39.00
N LEU A 704 -8.49 39.20 -38.06
CA LEU A 704 -9.01 38.63 -36.83
C LEU A 704 -9.11 39.64 -35.67
N LEU A 705 -8.32 40.72 -35.69
CA LEU A 705 -8.26 41.70 -34.60
C LEU A 705 -9.64 42.27 -34.17
N PRO A 706 -10.56 42.61 -35.11
CA PRO A 706 -11.90 43.10 -34.74
C PRO A 706 -12.72 42.12 -33.90
N GLU A 707 -12.51 40.81 -34.08
CA GLU A 707 -13.18 39.74 -33.34
C GLU A 707 -12.44 39.37 -32.05
N ILE A 708 -11.10 39.39 -32.08
CA ILE A 708 -10.22 39.09 -30.95
C ILE A 708 -10.37 40.13 -29.84
N TYR A 709 -10.37 41.43 -30.20
CA TYR A 709 -10.35 42.52 -29.23
C TYR A 709 -11.51 42.49 -28.21
N PRO A 710 -12.79 42.37 -28.59
CA PRO A 710 -13.89 42.35 -27.61
C PRO A 710 -13.82 41.13 -26.68
N LEU A 711 -13.36 39.99 -27.18
CA LEU A 711 -13.19 38.76 -26.41
C LEU A 711 -12.02 38.86 -25.41
N ALA A 712 -10.91 39.45 -25.83
CA ALA A 712 -9.77 39.74 -24.97
C ALA A 712 -10.16 40.70 -23.82
N GLN A 713 -11.01 41.70 -24.09
CA GLN A 713 -11.53 42.61 -23.06
C GLN A 713 -12.44 41.91 -22.04
N GLN A 714 -13.14 40.83 -22.43
CA GLN A 714 -13.92 40.02 -21.49
C GLN A 714 -13.04 39.18 -20.58
N LEU A 715 -11.92 38.66 -21.09
CA LEU A 715 -11.00 37.83 -20.31
C LEU A 715 -10.11 38.65 -19.35
N ARG A 716 -9.74 39.86 -19.75
CA ARG A 716 -8.79 40.72 -19.04
C ARG A 716 -9.11 40.93 -17.54
N PRO A 717 -10.36 41.17 -17.11
CA PRO A 717 -10.70 41.31 -15.69
C PRO A 717 -10.39 40.05 -14.86
N PHE A 718 -10.55 38.85 -15.43
CA PHE A 718 -10.24 37.60 -14.73
C PHE A 718 -8.73 37.45 -14.53
N LEU A 719 -7.95 37.66 -15.59
CA LEU A 719 -6.48 37.66 -15.51
C LEU A 719 -5.94 38.74 -14.56
N ALA A 720 -6.57 39.92 -14.56
CA ALA A 720 -6.22 41.00 -13.64
C ALA A 720 -6.48 40.66 -12.17
N ARG A 721 -7.43 39.76 -11.90
CA ARG A 721 -7.70 39.23 -10.55
C ARG A 721 -6.70 38.16 -10.17
N CYS A 722 -6.31 37.28 -11.09
CA CYS A 722 -5.25 36.29 -10.84
C CYS A 722 -3.91 36.94 -10.50
N GLY A 723 -3.62 38.10 -11.08
CA GLY A 723 -2.44 38.92 -10.72
C GLY A 723 -2.53 39.64 -9.36
N ARG A 724 -3.58 39.42 -8.55
CA ARG A 724 -3.74 40.04 -7.22
C ARG A 724 -3.72 38.97 -6.14
N ALA A 725 -2.67 38.95 -5.32
CA ALA A 725 -2.67 38.25 -4.03
C ALA A 725 -2.60 39.26 -2.88
N PRO A 726 -3.23 39.00 -1.72
CA PRO A 726 -2.97 39.75 -0.50
C PRO A 726 -1.53 39.50 -0.04
N PHE A 727 -0.82 40.57 0.31
CA PHE A 727 0.55 40.51 0.84
C PHE A 727 0.55 41.11 2.23
N ASP A 728 1.16 40.42 3.18
CA ASP A 728 1.31 40.87 4.56
C ASP A 728 2.53 41.78 4.67
N ILE A 729 2.37 42.98 5.23
CA ILE A 729 3.42 44.01 5.26
C ILE A 729 4.61 43.58 6.13
N GLU A 730 4.42 42.62 7.05
CA GLU A 730 5.47 42.12 7.96
C GLU A 730 6.69 41.51 7.24
N ASP A 731 6.58 41.13 5.97
CA ASP A 731 7.68 40.55 5.18
C ASP A 731 8.61 41.59 4.51
N GLN A 732 8.37 42.90 4.70
CA GLN A 732 9.34 43.94 4.32
C GLN A 732 10.38 44.19 5.42
N VAL A 733 11.66 44.24 5.03
CA VAL A 733 12.79 44.64 5.89
C VAL A 733 12.86 46.17 6.06
N ASP A 734 11.74 46.87 5.91
CA ASP A 734 11.68 48.29 6.28
C ASP A 734 11.37 48.34 7.76
N GLY A 735 12.31 48.90 8.53
CA GLY A 735 12.28 48.89 9.98
C GLY A 735 10.93 49.37 10.51
N PHE A 736 10.27 48.49 11.28
CA PHE A 736 9.08 48.83 12.05
C PHE A 736 9.35 50.10 12.87
N ASP A 737 8.60 51.17 12.60
CA ASP A 737 8.62 52.37 13.42
C ASP A 737 7.82 52.07 14.70
N LEU A 738 8.48 51.40 15.65
CA LEU A 738 7.97 51.01 16.97
C LEU A 738 7.42 52.20 17.78
N THR A 739 7.65 53.43 17.34
CA THR A 739 7.30 54.64 18.06
C THR A 739 5.79 54.91 18.09
N GLU A 740 5.04 54.54 17.05
CA GLU A 740 3.59 54.77 17.02
C GLU A 740 2.78 53.66 17.74
N GLU A 741 3.26 52.42 17.74
CA GLU A 741 2.58 51.30 18.42
C GLU A 741 2.94 51.16 19.91
N ALA A 742 4.09 51.69 20.35
CA ALA A 742 4.46 51.71 21.76
C ALA A 742 3.44 52.49 22.62
N ASP A 743 2.86 53.55 22.06
CA ASP A 743 1.82 54.34 22.73
C ASP A 743 0.50 53.55 22.88
N LEU A 744 0.12 52.74 21.88
CA LEU A 744 -1.06 51.86 21.94
C LEU A 744 -0.86 50.69 22.93
N ALA A 745 0.34 50.11 22.97
CA ALA A 745 0.71 49.07 23.92
C ALA A 745 0.74 49.59 25.38
N LEU A 746 1.15 50.84 25.59
CA LEU A 746 1.14 51.51 26.90
C LEU A 746 -0.29 51.82 27.41
N VAL A 747 -1.25 52.00 26.51
CA VAL A 747 -2.67 52.25 26.84
C VAL A 747 -3.45 50.95 27.12
N GLY A 748 -2.82 49.78 26.92
CA GLY A 748 -3.42 48.47 27.23
C GLY A 748 -4.38 47.94 26.18
N GLU A 749 -4.41 48.56 24.99
CA GLU A 749 -5.13 48.02 23.84
C GLU A 749 -4.34 46.84 23.26
N THR A 750 -4.76 45.62 23.61
CA THR A 750 -4.16 44.37 23.13
C THR A 750 -4.65 43.96 21.74
N SER A 751 -5.45 44.81 21.10
CA SER A 751 -5.99 44.63 19.76
C SER A 751 -5.30 45.59 18.79
N ILE A 752 -4.03 45.34 18.53
CA ILE A 752 -3.34 45.90 17.37
C ILE A 752 -3.93 45.18 16.16
N TRP A 753 -4.73 45.89 15.37
CA TRP A 753 -5.31 45.35 14.15
C TRP A 753 -4.28 45.50 13.05
N VAL A 754 -3.82 44.38 12.50
CA VAL A 754 -3.03 44.36 11.27
C VAL A 754 -3.93 44.94 10.17
N ASN A 755 -3.55 46.07 9.60
CA ASN A 755 -4.17 46.56 8.38
C ASN A 755 -3.62 45.72 7.23
N ASP A 756 -4.42 44.75 6.77
CA ASP A 756 -4.16 43.98 5.54
C ASP A 756 -4.32 44.92 4.31
N ASP A 757 -3.35 45.80 4.06
CA ASP A 757 -3.32 46.57 2.82
C ASP A 757 -2.97 45.63 1.66
N VAL A 758 -3.99 45.27 0.87
CA VAL A 758 -3.87 44.39 -0.29
C VAL A 758 -3.06 45.07 -1.39
N HIS A 759 -1.74 44.88 -1.39
CA HIS A 759 -0.89 45.24 -2.52
C HIS A 759 -0.83 44.09 -3.54
N PRO A 760 -0.93 44.36 -4.85
CA PRO A 760 -0.87 43.31 -5.87
C PRO A 760 0.50 42.65 -5.89
N LYS A 761 0.61 41.47 -5.28
CA LYS A 761 1.82 40.64 -5.32
C LYS A 761 1.49 39.19 -5.68
N ALA A 762 0.78 38.99 -6.79
CA ALA A 762 0.84 37.73 -7.53
C ALA A 762 1.42 38.02 -8.91
N SER A 763 2.50 37.33 -9.21
CA SER A 763 3.16 37.42 -10.48
C SER A 763 2.79 36.15 -11.24
N VAL A 764 1.86 36.25 -12.20
CA VAL A 764 1.35 35.11 -12.99
C VAL A 764 2.18 35.01 -14.28
N HIS A 765 2.59 33.80 -14.60
CA HIS A 765 3.16 33.44 -15.89
C HIS A 765 2.25 32.47 -16.63
N LEU A 766 1.96 32.77 -17.88
CA LEU A 766 1.21 31.90 -18.78
C LEU A 766 2.14 31.40 -19.88
N GLU A 767 2.20 30.10 -20.04
CA GLU A 767 2.79 29.45 -21.21
C GLU A 767 1.64 28.98 -22.09
N ILE A 768 1.60 29.39 -23.36
CA ILE A 768 0.53 28.98 -24.29
C ILE A 768 1.16 28.28 -25.48
N ALA A 769 0.84 27.01 -25.68
CA ALA A 769 1.32 26.22 -26.82
C ALA A 769 0.19 25.78 -27.75
N LEU A 770 0.37 25.98 -29.05
CA LEU A 770 -0.56 25.54 -30.09
C LEU A 770 0.00 24.35 -30.88
N ASP A 771 -0.75 23.24 -30.90
CA ASP A 771 -0.46 22.09 -31.74
C ASP A 771 -0.54 22.51 -33.22
N CYS A 772 0.57 22.32 -33.93
CA CYS A 772 0.70 22.62 -35.36
C CYS A 772 0.74 21.35 -36.20
N SER A 773 0.33 20.19 -35.67
CA SER A 773 0.33 18.93 -36.40
C SER A 773 -0.65 18.92 -37.58
N SER A 774 -0.49 17.93 -38.46
CA SER A 774 -1.40 17.73 -39.60
C SER A 774 -2.82 17.29 -39.18
N SER A 775 -3.00 16.68 -37.99
CA SER A 775 -4.33 16.33 -37.46
C SER A 775 -5.16 17.57 -37.15
N MET A 776 -4.52 18.69 -36.83
CA MET A 776 -5.19 19.99 -36.64
C MET A 776 -5.82 20.56 -37.92
N ASN A 777 -5.45 20.02 -39.10
CA ASN A 777 -6.09 20.36 -40.37
C ASN A 777 -7.23 19.38 -40.75
N SER A 778 -7.37 18.27 -40.02
CA SER A 778 -8.43 17.28 -40.29
C SER A 778 -9.81 17.80 -39.86
N PRO A 779 -10.89 17.40 -40.57
CA PRO A 779 -12.25 17.74 -40.15
C PRO A 779 -12.67 16.95 -38.91
N THR A 780 -13.52 17.55 -38.07
CA THR A 780 -14.17 16.88 -36.93
C THR A 780 -15.65 16.65 -37.21
N VAL A 781 -16.41 16.20 -36.20
CA VAL A 781 -17.87 16.06 -36.30
C VAL A 781 -18.56 17.43 -36.49
N SER A 782 -18.00 18.51 -35.96
CA SER A 782 -18.59 19.85 -35.96
C SER A 782 -17.82 20.89 -36.77
N LEU A 783 -16.54 20.67 -37.08
CA LEU A 783 -15.65 21.62 -37.76
C LEU A 783 -15.17 21.07 -39.09
N GLY A 784 -15.15 21.93 -40.12
CA GLY A 784 -14.60 21.64 -41.43
C GLY A 784 -13.06 21.50 -41.43
N PRO A 785 -12.45 21.08 -42.55
CA PRO A 785 -11.00 20.99 -42.68
C PRO A 785 -10.31 22.33 -42.39
N GLY A 786 -9.28 22.32 -41.55
CA GLY A 786 -8.50 23.52 -41.16
C GLY A 786 -9.16 24.44 -40.13
N GLU A 787 -10.45 24.24 -39.82
CA GLU A 787 -11.15 25.08 -38.84
C GLU A 787 -10.66 24.84 -37.41
N LYS A 788 -10.23 23.62 -37.06
CA LYS A 788 -9.60 23.30 -35.77
C LYS A 788 -8.38 24.19 -35.49
N PHE A 789 -7.45 24.23 -36.44
CA PHE A 789 -6.25 25.05 -36.31
C PHE A 789 -6.56 26.54 -36.30
N ARG A 790 -7.49 26.99 -37.15
CA ARG A 790 -7.97 28.39 -37.14
C ARG A 790 -8.54 28.77 -35.78
N LEU A 791 -9.32 27.87 -35.16
CA LEU A 791 -9.89 28.05 -33.83
C LEU A 791 -8.81 28.14 -32.73
N GLY A 792 -7.84 27.23 -32.76
CA GLY A 792 -6.70 27.24 -31.83
C GLY A 792 -5.88 28.52 -31.93
N LYS A 793 -5.54 28.94 -33.15
CA LYS A 793 -4.87 30.23 -33.41
C LYS A 793 -5.67 31.41 -32.88
N PHE A 794 -6.96 31.46 -33.20
CA PHE A 794 -7.84 32.54 -32.76
C PHE A 794 -7.86 32.65 -31.25
N PHE A 795 -7.98 31.51 -30.54
CA PHE A 795 -7.97 31.48 -29.08
C PHE A 795 -6.64 31.92 -28.48
N ALA A 796 -5.51 31.45 -29.03
CA ALA A 796 -4.18 31.88 -28.62
C ALA A 796 -3.99 33.40 -28.80
N LEU A 797 -4.47 33.98 -29.90
CA LEU A 797 -4.41 35.43 -30.15
C LEU A 797 -5.34 36.23 -29.21
N VAL A 798 -6.49 35.68 -28.80
CA VAL A 798 -7.34 36.28 -27.74
C VAL A 798 -6.58 36.34 -26.42
N LEU A 799 -5.88 35.26 -26.06
CA LEU A 799 -5.04 35.24 -24.86
C LEU A 799 -3.92 36.28 -24.96
N GLU A 800 -3.19 36.28 -26.07
CA GLU A 800 -2.13 37.24 -26.35
C GLU A 800 -2.62 38.68 -26.17
N GLN A 801 -3.73 39.04 -26.80
CA GLN A 801 -4.30 40.37 -26.70
C GLN A 801 -4.78 40.72 -25.27
N ALA A 802 -5.25 39.73 -24.50
CA ALA A 802 -5.77 39.94 -23.15
C ALA A 802 -4.67 40.28 -22.14
N VAL A 803 -3.46 39.72 -22.28
CA VAL A 803 -2.33 39.94 -21.35
C VAL A 803 -1.45 41.14 -21.69
N ILE A 804 -1.55 41.72 -22.90
CA ILE A 804 -0.76 42.91 -23.27
C ILE A 804 -0.90 44.02 -22.22
N ASN A 805 0.24 44.51 -21.71
CA ASN A 805 0.31 45.57 -20.69
C ASN A 805 -0.54 45.30 -19.44
N LEU A 806 -0.72 44.03 -19.03
CA LEU A 806 -1.45 43.68 -17.81
C LEU A 806 -0.48 43.56 -16.63
N PRO A 807 -0.55 44.45 -15.62
CA PRO A 807 0.38 44.40 -14.49
C PRO A 807 0.31 43.07 -13.75
N GLY A 808 1.48 42.52 -13.39
CA GLY A 808 1.58 41.26 -12.66
C GLY A 808 1.39 40.01 -13.51
N VAL A 809 1.02 40.13 -14.80
CA VAL A 809 0.84 38.98 -15.69
C VAL A 809 1.86 39.03 -16.82
N SER A 810 2.52 37.89 -17.05
CA SER A 810 3.45 37.67 -18.17
C SER A 810 3.00 36.45 -18.95
N ALA A 811 3.28 36.41 -20.24
CA ALA A 811 2.96 35.26 -21.07
C ALA A 811 4.01 35.05 -22.17
N HIS A 812 4.22 33.78 -22.51
CA HIS A 812 5.04 33.34 -23.64
C HIS A 812 4.21 32.38 -24.51
N PHE A 813 4.34 32.53 -25.83
CA PHE A 813 3.58 31.78 -26.82
C PHE A 813 4.47 30.85 -27.63
N TRP A 814 3.95 29.66 -27.91
CA TRP A 814 4.64 28.59 -28.63
C TRP A 814 3.73 27.96 -29.68
N GLY A 815 4.34 27.42 -30.72
CA GLY A 815 3.76 26.39 -31.56
C GLY A 815 4.64 25.15 -31.57
N PHE A 816 4.10 23.98 -31.90
CA PHE A 816 4.92 22.77 -31.92
C PHE A 816 4.43 21.72 -32.91
N THR A 817 5.38 20.93 -33.40
CA THR A 817 5.20 19.67 -34.12
C THR A 817 5.95 18.56 -33.40
N HIS A 818 6.05 17.38 -34.01
CA HIS A 818 6.81 16.26 -33.48
C HIS A 818 8.34 16.47 -33.41
N ASP A 819 8.86 17.41 -34.18
CA ASP A 819 10.29 17.59 -34.46
C ASP A 819 10.76 19.05 -34.29
N GLN A 820 9.85 20.01 -34.18
CA GLN A 820 10.19 21.43 -34.12
C GLN A 820 9.29 22.15 -33.11
N ILE A 821 9.92 23.00 -32.28
CA ILE A 821 9.23 23.97 -31.43
C ILE A 821 9.40 25.36 -32.07
N TYR A 822 8.30 26.09 -32.14
CA TYR A 822 8.22 27.43 -32.68
C TYR A 822 8.04 28.44 -31.54
N ASP A 823 9.02 29.31 -31.36
CA ASP A 823 8.97 30.40 -30.40
C ASP A 823 8.22 31.60 -31.01
N CYS A 824 7.01 31.85 -30.50
CA CYS A 824 6.17 32.97 -30.90
C CYS A 824 6.38 34.20 -30.01
N GLY A 825 7.33 34.17 -29.08
CA GLY A 825 7.70 35.29 -28.24
C GLY A 825 6.67 35.64 -27.18
N VAL A 826 6.72 36.90 -26.73
CA VAL A 826 5.88 37.42 -25.66
C VAL A 826 4.61 38.11 -26.20
N ALA A 827 3.69 38.42 -25.30
CA ALA A 827 2.43 39.07 -25.65
C ALA A 827 2.62 40.39 -26.42
N GLY A 828 2.00 40.48 -27.61
CA GLY A 828 1.96 41.67 -28.46
C GLY A 828 2.85 41.60 -29.69
N GLU A 829 3.61 40.52 -29.88
CA GLU A 829 4.41 40.29 -31.09
C GLU A 829 3.57 39.72 -32.25
N GLY A 830 2.42 39.11 -31.96
CA GLY A 830 1.47 38.60 -32.94
C GLY A 830 1.98 37.40 -33.75
N ARG A 831 3.09 36.77 -33.36
CA ARG A 831 3.77 35.72 -34.15
C ARG A 831 2.96 34.41 -34.23
N VAL A 832 2.03 34.19 -33.32
CA VAL A 832 1.08 33.06 -33.35
C VAL A 832 0.30 33.02 -34.68
N SER A 833 0.03 34.20 -35.27
CA SER A 833 -0.64 34.31 -36.58
C SER A 833 0.14 33.62 -37.71
N GLY A 834 1.47 33.58 -37.62
CA GLY A 834 2.37 32.99 -38.63
C GLY A 834 2.48 31.46 -38.59
N LEU A 835 1.94 30.79 -37.56
CA LEU A 835 2.02 29.33 -37.41
C LEU A 835 1.35 28.59 -38.59
N GLN A 836 1.81 27.39 -38.94
CA GLN A 836 1.20 26.59 -40.02
C GLN A 836 1.07 25.13 -39.60
N CYS A 837 0.02 24.45 -40.07
CA CYS A 837 -0.14 23.01 -39.84
C CYS A 837 0.83 22.18 -40.69
N GLY A 838 1.47 21.18 -40.07
CA GLY A 838 2.31 20.18 -40.72
C GLY A 838 2.83 19.12 -39.75
N GLY A 839 3.31 17.99 -40.29
CA GLY A 839 3.96 16.94 -39.48
C GLY A 839 3.07 16.23 -38.45
N GLY A 840 3.71 15.59 -37.47
CA GLY A 840 3.07 15.06 -36.27
C GLY A 840 3.13 16.05 -35.09
N ASN A 841 2.77 15.59 -33.90
CA ASN A 841 2.93 16.28 -32.61
C ASN A 841 3.71 15.44 -31.60
N ASN A 842 4.37 16.14 -30.68
CA ASN A 842 5.03 15.60 -29.51
C ASN A 842 4.70 16.50 -28.30
N ASP A 843 3.50 16.28 -27.76
CA ASP A 843 2.94 17.08 -26.67
C ASP A 843 3.83 17.05 -25.41
N ALA A 844 4.47 15.92 -25.13
CA ALA A 844 5.34 15.79 -23.96
C ALA A 844 6.60 16.66 -24.08
N ALA A 845 7.22 16.72 -25.27
CA ALA A 845 8.36 17.61 -25.50
C ALA A 845 7.99 19.09 -25.38
N MET A 846 6.84 19.49 -25.93
CA MET A 846 6.38 20.86 -25.78
C MET A 846 6.06 21.19 -24.33
N LEU A 847 5.33 20.32 -23.62
CA LEU A 847 4.99 20.55 -22.21
C LEU A 847 6.26 20.67 -21.35
N TRP A 848 7.29 19.86 -21.64
CA TRP A 848 8.58 19.96 -20.98
C TRP A 848 9.23 21.34 -21.20
N GLN A 849 9.27 21.81 -22.44
CA GLN A 849 9.81 23.12 -22.79
C GLN A 849 9.04 24.27 -22.11
N MET A 850 7.71 24.20 -22.08
CA MET A 850 6.87 25.16 -21.35
C MET A 850 7.20 25.17 -19.86
N GLY A 851 7.38 24.00 -19.24
CA GLY A 851 7.72 23.93 -17.82
C GLY A 851 9.08 24.55 -17.50
N GLN A 852 10.10 24.34 -18.36
CA GLN A 852 11.41 24.98 -18.19
C GLN A 852 11.31 26.51 -18.32
N SER A 853 10.65 27.00 -19.36
CA SER A 853 10.44 28.44 -19.57
C SER A 853 9.63 29.08 -18.43
N ALA A 854 8.59 28.41 -17.96
CA ALA A 854 7.81 28.86 -16.81
C ALA A 854 8.61 28.88 -15.51
N ALA A 855 9.49 27.90 -15.29
CA ALA A 855 10.39 27.88 -14.13
C ALA A 855 11.33 29.10 -14.15
N ASP A 856 11.87 29.45 -15.32
CA ASP A 856 12.79 30.57 -15.51
C ASP A 856 12.10 31.94 -15.36
N SER A 857 10.78 32.02 -15.49
CA SER A 857 10.03 33.28 -15.35
C SER A 857 10.16 33.95 -13.98
N GLY A 858 10.52 33.18 -12.92
CA GLY A 858 10.59 33.65 -11.54
C GLY A 858 9.23 34.05 -10.94
N LYS A 859 8.13 33.71 -11.62
CA LYS A 859 6.75 34.04 -11.24
C LYS A 859 6.19 32.99 -10.28
N ASP A 860 5.35 33.42 -9.34
CA ASP A 860 4.82 32.55 -8.29
C ASP A 860 3.83 31.54 -8.88
N VAL A 861 2.91 32.04 -9.71
CA VAL A 861 1.85 31.24 -10.35
C VAL A 861 2.23 30.98 -11.79
N LYS A 862 2.30 29.70 -12.17
CA LYS A 862 2.70 29.25 -13.51
C LYS A 862 1.59 28.41 -14.12
N ILE A 863 1.02 28.83 -15.23
CA ILE A 863 -0.08 28.14 -15.92
C ILE A 863 0.40 27.72 -17.30
N LEU A 864 0.35 26.42 -17.59
CA LEU A 864 0.81 25.83 -18.86
C LEU A 864 -0.39 25.42 -19.69
N ILE A 865 -0.78 26.25 -20.66
CA ILE A 865 -1.96 26.07 -21.51
C ILE A 865 -1.56 25.40 -22.82
N MET A 866 -2.11 24.22 -23.08
CA MET A 866 -1.89 23.47 -24.32
C MET A 866 -3.18 23.44 -25.15
N LEU A 867 -3.10 23.84 -26.42
CA LEU A 867 -4.21 23.80 -27.38
C LEU A 867 -3.95 22.66 -28.37
N SER A 868 -4.62 21.53 -28.21
CA SER A 868 -4.34 20.30 -29.00
C SER A 868 -5.61 19.51 -29.32
N ASP A 869 -5.54 18.60 -30.29
CA ASP A 869 -6.62 17.65 -30.58
C ASP A 869 -6.44 16.27 -29.90
N GLY A 870 -5.40 16.13 -29.07
CA GLY A 870 -5.17 14.97 -28.20
C GLY A 870 -4.78 13.69 -28.93
N GLN A 871 -4.19 13.81 -30.12
CA GLN A 871 -3.66 12.68 -30.89
C GLN A 871 -2.14 12.71 -30.92
N PRO A 872 -1.44 12.42 -29.80
CA PRO A 872 0.02 12.43 -29.78
C PRO A 872 0.59 11.38 -30.74
N SER A 873 1.57 11.77 -31.55
CA SER A 873 2.18 10.92 -32.57
C SER A 873 3.57 10.40 -32.20
N ASP A 874 4.38 11.24 -31.53
CA ASP A 874 5.77 10.93 -31.12
C ASP A 874 5.98 10.98 -29.59
N CYS A 875 4.89 11.02 -28.82
CA CYS A 875 4.90 10.75 -27.39
C CYS A 875 3.76 9.81 -27.01
N SER A 876 3.89 9.13 -25.87
CA SER A 876 2.82 8.27 -25.35
C SER A 876 1.90 9.04 -24.42
N TRP A 877 0.67 8.57 -24.25
CA TRP A 877 -0.24 9.11 -23.22
C TRP A 877 0.38 9.07 -21.82
N LEU A 878 1.10 7.98 -21.50
CA LEU A 878 1.72 7.80 -20.18
C LEU A 878 2.87 8.80 -19.95
N SER A 879 3.68 9.07 -20.97
CA SER A 879 4.77 10.05 -20.89
C SER A 879 4.25 11.46 -20.64
N LEU A 880 3.19 11.86 -21.36
CA LEU A 880 2.53 13.14 -21.18
C LEU A 880 1.85 13.23 -19.80
N HIS A 881 1.13 12.19 -19.39
CA HIS A 881 0.46 12.15 -18.09
C HIS A 881 1.44 12.22 -16.92
N ASN A 882 2.55 11.48 -16.98
CA ASN A 882 3.59 11.54 -15.95
C ASN A 882 4.18 12.96 -15.83
N LEU A 883 4.36 13.64 -16.96
CA LEU A 883 4.89 14.99 -16.99
C LEU A 883 3.89 16.03 -16.45
N VAL A 884 2.61 15.89 -16.77
CA VAL A 884 1.54 16.69 -16.15
C VAL A 884 1.57 16.52 -14.62
N MET A 885 1.62 15.28 -14.15
CA MET A 885 1.68 14.99 -12.71
C MET A 885 2.94 15.57 -12.04
N GLN A 886 4.07 15.59 -12.76
CA GLN A 886 5.30 16.22 -12.27
C GLN A 886 5.11 17.73 -12.12
N PHE A 887 4.61 18.43 -13.15
CA PHE A 887 4.43 19.88 -13.09
C PHE A 887 3.37 20.31 -12.07
N GLU A 888 2.32 19.52 -11.88
CA GLU A 888 1.36 19.76 -10.79
C GLU A 888 2.02 19.63 -9.40
N GLN A 889 2.98 18.72 -9.22
CA GLN A 889 3.75 18.59 -7.98
C GLN A 889 4.73 19.75 -7.76
N GLU A 890 5.26 20.32 -8.84
CA GLU A 890 6.13 21.51 -8.83
C GLU A 890 5.34 22.81 -8.64
N GLY A 891 4.01 22.74 -8.46
CA GLY A 891 3.15 23.91 -8.24
C GLY A 891 2.77 24.66 -9.52
N MET A 892 3.00 24.07 -10.69
CA MET A 892 2.50 24.60 -11.96
C MET A 892 1.09 24.05 -12.24
N ILE A 893 0.38 24.71 -13.16
CA ILE A 893 -0.99 24.36 -13.53
C ILE A 893 -1.02 23.99 -15.02
N PRO A 894 -0.76 22.72 -15.38
CA PRO A 894 -0.93 22.24 -16.75
C PRO A 894 -2.41 22.15 -17.09
N TRP A 895 -2.83 22.75 -18.20
CA TRP A 895 -4.21 22.82 -18.63
C TRP A 895 -4.33 22.58 -20.13
N ASN A 896 -5.08 21.55 -20.52
CA ASN A 896 -5.37 21.27 -21.93
C ASN A 896 -6.74 21.82 -22.36
N PHE A 897 -6.74 22.55 -23.47
CA PHE A 897 -7.94 22.92 -24.22
C PHE A 897 -8.04 22.05 -25.46
N ALA A 898 -8.97 21.10 -25.40
CA ALA A 898 -9.17 20.14 -26.47
C ALA A 898 -9.91 20.77 -27.65
N LEU A 899 -9.32 20.72 -28.83
CA LEU A 899 -9.92 21.17 -30.09
C LEU A 899 -10.67 20.04 -30.82
N ASP A 900 -10.66 18.84 -30.24
CA ASP A 900 -11.40 17.66 -30.68
C ASP A 900 -11.78 16.79 -29.47
N VAL A 901 -12.62 15.76 -29.68
CA VAL A 901 -13.13 14.92 -28.59
C VAL A 901 -12.04 13.99 -28.09
N ILE A 902 -11.49 14.28 -26.90
CA ILE A 902 -10.47 13.44 -26.22
C ILE A 902 -11.16 12.54 -25.19
N SER A 903 -11.17 11.22 -25.44
CA SER A 903 -11.83 10.26 -24.53
C SER A 903 -11.07 10.01 -23.22
N THR A 904 -9.76 10.22 -23.23
CA THR A 904 -8.84 9.90 -22.12
C THR A 904 -7.82 11.03 -22.01
N PRO A 905 -8.16 12.16 -21.37
CA PRO A 905 -7.24 13.28 -21.24
C PRO A 905 -6.06 12.92 -20.33
N ALA A 906 -4.85 13.28 -20.72
CA ALA A 906 -3.67 13.18 -19.84
C ALA A 906 -3.71 14.22 -18.70
N PHE A 907 -4.36 15.35 -18.96
CA PHE A 907 -4.58 16.47 -18.04
C PHE A 907 -5.87 16.23 -17.25
N GLU A 908 -5.83 15.37 -16.23
CA GLU A 908 -7.06 14.95 -15.54
C GLU A 908 -7.72 16.06 -14.71
N ARG A 909 -6.92 17.00 -14.16
CA ARG A 909 -7.40 18.05 -13.25
C ARG A 909 -7.92 19.28 -13.99
N PHE A 910 -7.17 19.76 -14.98
CA PHE A 910 -7.52 20.95 -15.76
C PHE A 910 -7.65 20.59 -17.24
N PHE A 911 -8.89 20.32 -17.64
CA PHE A 911 -9.25 19.94 -18.99
C PHE A 911 -10.51 20.69 -19.42
N THR A 912 -10.45 21.34 -20.59
CA THR A 912 -11.59 22.05 -21.16
C THR A 912 -11.81 21.60 -22.60
N ASP A 913 -13.00 21.06 -22.86
CA ASP A 913 -13.39 20.65 -24.20
C ASP A 913 -13.99 21.85 -24.95
N LEU A 914 -13.33 22.32 -26.00
CA LEU A 914 -13.85 23.41 -26.84
C LEU A 914 -14.86 22.91 -27.89
N VAL A 915 -15.00 21.59 -28.06
CA VAL A 915 -15.88 21.02 -29.08
C VAL A 915 -17.35 21.30 -28.73
N GLY A 916 -18.00 22.07 -29.60
CA GLY A 916 -19.42 22.39 -29.47
C GLY A 916 -19.72 23.58 -28.55
N GLN A 917 -18.70 24.22 -27.97
CA GLN A 917 -18.85 25.48 -27.24
C GLN A 917 -18.68 26.67 -28.19
N THR A 918 -19.41 27.75 -27.95
CA THR A 918 -19.11 29.02 -28.59
C THR A 918 -17.84 29.62 -27.98
N MET A 919 -17.12 30.44 -28.73
CA MET A 919 -15.86 31.01 -28.24
C MET A 919 -16.05 31.92 -27.02
N SER A 920 -17.20 32.60 -26.94
CA SER A 920 -17.56 33.39 -25.75
C SER A 920 -17.75 32.50 -24.51
N GLU A 921 -18.39 31.34 -24.65
CA GLU A 921 -18.57 30.38 -23.54
C GLU A 921 -17.24 29.80 -23.07
N ALA A 922 -16.34 29.46 -24.01
CA ALA A 922 -15.00 28.98 -23.71
C ALA A 922 -14.20 30.01 -22.91
N ILE A 923 -14.25 31.29 -23.32
CA ILE A 923 -13.55 32.38 -22.63
C ILE A 923 -14.13 32.64 -21.24
N VAL A 924 -15.45 32.58 -21.09
CA VAL A 924 -16.09 32.70 -19.77
C VAL A 924 -15.69 31.54 -18.86
N THR A 925 -15.73 30.31 -19.37
CA THR A 925 -15.32 29.11 -18.63
C THR A 925 -13.86 29.20 -18.18
N MET A 926 -12.99 29.69 -19.06
CA MET A 926 -11.60 29.95 -18.73
C MET A 926 -11.47 31.04 -17.66
N GLY A 927 -12.14 32.18 -17.84
CA GLY A 927 -12.10 33.30 -16.89
C GLY A 927 -12.61 32.91 -15.50
N GLU A 928 -13.68 32.13 -15.43
CA GLU A 928 -14.23 31.60 -14.17
C GLU A 928 -13.25 30.66 -13.48
N THR A 929 -12.67 29.71 -14.23
CA THR A 929 -11.69 28.77 -13.68
C THR A 929 -10.43 29.49 -13.18
N LEU A 930 -9.94 30.49 -13.94
CA LEU A 930 -8.82 31.34 -13.52
C LEU A 930 -9.16 32.15 -12.26
N ALA A 931 -10.38 32.66 -12.15
CA ALA A 931 -10.82 33.36 -10.95
C ALA A 931 -10.94 32.43 -9.73
N THR A 932 -11.43 31.20 -9.92
CA THR A 932 -11.47 30.19 -8.85
C THR A 932 -10.07 29.83 -8.39
N LEU A 933 -9.12 29.64 -9.32
CA LEU A 933 -7.72 29.41 -8.99
C LEU A 933 -7.13 30.56 -8.18
N ALA A 934 -7.47 31.81 -8.52
CA ALA A 934 -7.03 32.97 -7.76
C ALA A 934 -7.66 33.07 -6.35
N GLU A 935 -8.90 32.60 -6.17
CA GLU A 935 -9.64 32.67 -4.90
C GLU A 935 -9.30 31.54 -3.92
N GLU A 936 -9.06 30.32 -4.42
CA GLU A 936 -8.80 29.15 -3.56
C GLU A 936 -7.40 29.19 -2.93
N GLY A 937 -6.53 30.11 -3.36
CA GLY A 937 -5.12 30.15 -3.00
C GLY A 937 -4.40 28.97 -3.64
N ILE A 938 -3.65 29.25 -4.71
CA ILE A 938 -2.85 28.24 -5.43
C ILE A 938 -1.89 27.53 -4.48
#